data_AF-A9VC25-F1
#
_entry.id   AF-A9VC25-F1
#
_cell.length_a   1.000
_cell.length_b   1.000
_cell.length_c   1.000
_cell.angle_alpha   90.00
_cell.angle_beta   90.00
_cell.angle_gamma   90.00
#
_symmetry.space_group_name_H-M   'P 1'
#
loop_
_entity.id
_entity.type
_entity.pdbx_description
1 polymer ?
#
loop_
_entity_poly.entity_id
_entity_poly.type
_entity_poly.pdbx_seq_one_letter_code
_entity_poly.pdbx_strand_id
1 'polypeptide(L)'
;MANPWQFGEISKDAADELLQKDGLEDGKFLVRIRPGHPEDYVLAVVFKGRPTHHLVQKGVDGMFTVNKKSFGPARSISEVVALFQTDTLPPNWPVKLASFVRNPNLATPSSAPAPAAGGTEANDAAGELIMAHPEVVDGLFFVRGRGADRPGEYVITVVYKGKPTQHLVRQSSKGEEYTVNGKACTDCTTLGQVVKFLRSAHPFWPVPLKDHVPAQGRSRSDSVKSTGSAQGSASTTPVAAAAPLADAARREAEDKARREAEDKARREVEGKARREAEDKARREAEDKARREAEDKARREAEDKARREAEESVEQQRRAHESKVAAAEAEARRKADEESRILRQQEAEAEAARERKLQGEAEAERRAEATRRQQEARQQEARQQQQQQQQQQQAETDEAPPPKMLSEATRANARHLSRHNLANLMRSDTPLSNNDDVASELEINKPRAMPNGREVTLMISRPNRMVAFGFTVSSMWRVDAPDDEYGRYNIIKMIEPGSPAETGKLEVEDIIKTIDGMDVSHCDINELKAIVRERELKFEVVVVRPDLQIFRKRQDMCRKKDASLLKKSKGKNAVRASQKAKTRLSRQGECCGGMWCHHESSQAKREAEEQQILNSWISVKQRLAGKPQAVLLGTQEVSRV
;
A
#
# COMPACT_ATOMS: atom_id res chain seq x y z
N MET A 1 3.06 -20.33 -5.69
CA MET A 1 2.67 -20.98 -6.97
C MET A 1 1.55 -20.17 -7.60
N ALA A 2 1.47 -20.08 -8.93
CA ALA A 2 0.37 -19.38 -9.59
C ALA A 2 -0.85 -20.30 -9.70
N ASN A 3 -2.01 -19.84 -9.25
CA ASN A 3 -3.23 -20.64 -9.24
C ASN A 3 -3.78 -20.83 -10.67
N PRO A 4 -4.26 -22.02 -11.06
CA PRO A 4 -4.70 -22.33 -12.43
C PRO A 4 -5.89 -21.49 -12.91
N TRP A 5 -6.65 -20.89 -12.01
CA TRP A 5 -7.79 -20.01 -12.27
C TRP A 5 -7.42 -18.52 -12.22
N GLN A 6 -6.16 -18.20 -11.92
CA GLN A 6 -5.67 -16.83 -11.80
C GLN A 6 -4.99 -16.40 -13.10
N PHE A 7 -5.55 -15.37 -13.70
CA PHE A 7 -5.08 -14.67 -14.88
C PHE A 7 -4.33 -13.41 -14.45
N GLY A 8 -3.37 -12.97 -15.27
CA GLY A 8 -2.66 -11.71 -15.07
C GLY A 8 -3.55 -10.50 -15.35
N GLU A 9 -2.96 -9.44 -15.87
CA GLU A 9 -3.69 -8.26 -16.32
C GLU A 9 -4.47 -8.59 -17.60
N ILE A 10 -5.78 -8.83 -17.45
CA ILE A 10 -6.72 -8.99 -18.56
C ILE A 10 -7.89 -8.02 -18.41
N SER A 11 -8.44 -7.56 -19.54
CA SER A 11 -9.60 -6.66 -19.56
C SER A 11 -10.88 -7.37 -19.09
N LYS A 12 -11.91 -6.58 -18.79
CA LYS A 12 -13.24 -7.11 -18.47
C LYS A 12 -13.79 -7.94 -19.65
N ASP A 13 -13.71 -7.40 -20.86
CA ASP A 13 -14.26 -8.04 -22.05
C ASP A 13 -13.52 -9.34 -22.40
N ALA A 14 -12.19 -9.37 -22.23
CA ALA A 14 -11.42 -10.60 -22.42
C ALA A 14 -11.79 -11.69 -21.40
N ALA A 15 -12.12 -11.32 -20.16
CA ALA A 15 -12.60 -12.26 -19.15
C ALA A 15 -14.00 -12.80 -19.50
N ASP A 16 -14.88 -11.94 -20.02
CA ASP A 16 -16.20 -12.35 -20.49
C ASP A 16 -16.12 -13.32 -21.67
N GLU A 17 -15.25 -13.06 -22.66
CA GLU A 17 -14.99 -13.97 -23.77
C GLU A 17 -14.47 -15.34 -23.31
N LEU A 18 -13.57 -15.37 -22.33
CA LEU A 18 -13.03 -16.61 -21.76
C LEU A 18 -14.10 -17.44 -21.05
N LEU A 19 -14.96 -16.79 -20.25
CA LEU A 19 -16.10 -17.46 -19.60
C LEU A 19 -17.13 -17.94 -20.63
N GLN A 20 -17.38 -17.16 -21.68
CA GLN A 20 -18.32 -17.51 -22.73
C GLN A 20 -17.82 -18.70 -23.57
N LYS A 21 -16.52 -18.76 -23.86
CA LYS A 21 -15.89 -19.86 -24.60
C LYS A 21 -15.92 -21.18 -23.83
N ASP A 22 -15.71 -21.13 -22.52
CA ASP A 22 -15.72 -22.32 -21.66
C ASP A 22 -17.14 -22.76 -21.26
N GLY A 23 -18.12 -21.85 -21.37
CA GLY A 23 -19.54 -22.11 -21.13
C GLY A 23 -20.07 -21.39 -19.88
N LEU A 24 -21.27 -20.83 -19.98
CA LEU A 24 -21.91 -19.99 -18.96
C LEU A 24 -22.67 -20.81 -17.91
N GLU A 25 -21.97 -21.71 -17.23
CA GLU A 25 -22.52 -22.46 -16.09
C GLU A 25 -22.46 -21.62 -14.81
N ASP A 26 -23.54 -21.62 -14.03
CA ASP A 26 -23.59 -20.89 -12.75
C ASP A 26 -22.49 -21.40 -11.80
N GLY A 27 -21.72 -20.46 -11.25
CA GLY A 27 -20.58 -20.75 -10.40
C GLY A 27 -19.26 -20.97 -11.13
N LYS A 28 -19.23 -20.90 -12.47
CA LYS A 28 -17.97 -20.87 -13.23
C LYS A 28 -17.26 -19.54 -13.03
N PHE A 29 -15.96 -19.57 -12.73
CA PHE A 29 -15.22 -18.33 -12.42
C PHE A 29 -13.80 -18.28 -12.95
N LEU A 30 -13.22 -17.09 -12.92
CA LEU A 30 -11.80 -16.83 -13.03
C LEU A 30 -11.42 -15.61 -12.19
N VAL A 31 -10.16 -15.50 -11.81
CA VAL A 31 -9.63 -14.31 -11.12
C VAL A 31 -8.65 -13.62 -12.02
N ARG A 32 -8.76 -12.30 -12.17
CA ARG A 32 -7.83 -11.48 -12.96
C ARG A 32 -7.26 -10.33 -12.15
N ILE A 33 -6.13 -9.79 -12.60
CA ILE A 33 -5.59 -8.54 -12.07
C ILE A 33 -6.21 -7.37 -12.84
N ARG A 34 -6.59 -6.30 -12.14
CA ARG A 34 -7.14 -5.10 -12.77
C ARG A 34 -6.02 -4.37 -13.54
N PRO A 35 -6.20 -4.03 -14.83
CA PRO A 35 -5.21 -3.25 -15.57
C PRO A 35 -4.88 -1.94 -14.86
N GLY A 36 -3.59 -1.68 -14.63
CA GLY A 36 -3.10 -0.49 -13.91
C GLY A 36 -3.12 -0.57 -12.38
N HIS A 37 -3.65 -1.65 -11.79
CA HIS A 37 -3.68 -1.86 -10.34
C HIS A 37 -3.23 -3.30 -10.00
N PRO A 38 -1.92 -3.56 -9.89
CA PRO A 38 -1.38 -4.93 -9.76
C PRO A 38 -1.76 -5.63 -8.44
N GLU A 39 -2.17 -4.87 -7.42
CA GLU A 39 -2.60 -5.40 -6.12
C GLU A 39 -4.12 -5.64 -6.04
N ASP A 40 -4.89 -5.12 -6.99
CA ASP A 40 -6.34 -5.29 -7.05
C ASP A 40 -6.71 -6.49 -7.92
N TYR A 41 -7.40 -7.45 -7.31
CA TYR A 41 -7.94 -8.60 -8.02
C TYR A 41 -9.40 -8.36 -8.41
N VAL A 42 -9.85 -9.01 -9.47
CA VAL A 42 -11.26 -9.05 -9.85
C VAL A 42 -11.68 -10.50 -10.00
N LEU A 43 -12.66 -10.92 -9.21
CA LEU A 43 -13.31 -12.21 -9.32
C LEU A 43 -14.45 -12.09 -10.34
N ALA A 44 -14.28 -12.71 -11.50
CA ALA A 44 -15.32 -12.83 -12.51
C ALA A 44 -16.03 -14.18 -12.34
N VAL A 45 -17.33 -14.17 -12.08
CA VAL A 45 -18.14 -15.38 -11.81
C VAL A 45 -19.40 -15.34 -12.65
N VAL A 46 -19.83 -16.48 -13.18
CA VAL A 46 -21.10 -16.60 -13.88
C VAL A 46 -22.22 -16.82 -12.85
N PHE A 47 -23.23 -15.97 -12.92
CA PHE A 47 -24.43 -16.05 -12.07
C PHE A 47 -25.68 -15.77 -12.91
N LYS A 48 -26.68 -16.66 -12.82
CA LYS A 48 -27.90 -16.63 -13.65
C LYS A 48 -27.57 -16.57 -15.15
N GLY A 49 -26.57 -17.34 -15.58
CA GLY A 49 -26.11 -17.42 -16.97
C GLY A 49 -25.42 -16.17 -17.51
N ARG A 50 -24.98 -15.23 -16.64
CA ARG A 50 -24.26 -14.02 -17.04
C ARG A 50 -22.99 -13.81 -16.21
N PRO A 51 -21.88 -13.38 -16.82
CA PRO A 51 -20.69 -12.99 -16.07
C PRO A 51 -20.92 -11.75 -15.20
N THR A 52 -20.57 -11.83 -13.92
CA THR A 52 -20.52 -10.72 -12.96
C THR A 52 -19.11 -10.53 -12.45
N HIS A 53 -18.73 -9.29 -12.15
CA HIS A 53 -17.37 -8.92 -11.77
C HIS A 53 -17.35 -8.29 -10.39
N HIS A 54 -16.53 -8.82 -9.50
CA HIS A 54 -16.43 -8.38 -8.12
C HIS A 54 -14.99 -7.96 -7.82
N LEU A 55 -14.81 -6.74 -7.35
CA LEU A 55 -13.50 -6.19 -7.01
C LEU A 55 -13.05 -6.79 -5.68
N VAL A 56 -11.85 -7.35 -5.63
CA VAL A 56 -11.24 -7.98 -4.47
C VAL A 56 -9.99 -7.20 -4.09
N GLN A 57 -10.03 -6.50 -2.97
CA GLN A 57 -8.96 -5.59 -2.53
C GLN A 57 -8.43 -5.99 -1.15
N LYS A 58 -7.14 -5.79 -0.95
CA LYS A 58 -6.50 -5.99 0.35
C LYS A 58 -6.76 -4.76 1.23
N GLY A 59 -7.39 -4.98 2.38
CA GLY A 59 -7.63 -3.98 3.41
C GLY A 59 -6.37 -3.60 4.18
N VAL A 60 -6.46 -2.55 5.00
CA VAL A 60 -5.36 -2.04 5.84
C VAL A 60 -4.98 -3.03 6.94
N ASP A 61 -5.92 -3.89 7.34
CA ASP A 61 -5.76 -5.02 8.26
C ASP A 61 -5.11 -6.26 7.61
N GLY A 62 -4.81 -6.20 6.30
CA GLY A 62 -4.26 -7.30 5.53
C GLY A 62 -5.28 -8.36 5.10
N MET A 63 -6.58 -8.16 5.39
CA MET A 63 -7.65 -9.07 4.98
C MET A 63 -8.23 -8.63 3.63
N PHE A 64 -8.67 -9.58 2.81
CA PHE A 64 -9.29 -9.27 1.53
C PHE A 64 -10.78 -8.98 1.68
N THR A 65 -11.23 -7.91 1.02
CA THR A 65 -12.64 -7.53 0.92
C THR A 65 -13.12 -7.70 -0.51
N VAL A 66 -14.38 -8.12 -0.69
CA VAL A 66 -15.03 -8.25 -2.00
C VAL A 66 -16.11 -7.18 -2.11
N ASN A 67 -15.99 -6.26 -3.07
CA ASN A 67 -16.84 -5.07 -3.21
C ASN A 67 -17.00 -4.29 -1.89
N LYS A 68 -15.89 -4.05 -1.18
CA LYS A 68 -15.82 -3.38 0.13
C LYS A 68 -16.50 -4.11 1.30
N LYS A 69 -16.96 -5.36 1.10
CA LYS A 69 -17.51 -6.21 2.17
C LYS A 69 -16.48 -7.27 2.57
N SER A 70 -16.29 -7.48 3.87
CA SER A 70 -15.48 -8.58 4.38
C SER A 70 -16.33 -9.86 4.46
N PHE A 71 -15.74 -10.99 4.08
CA PHE A 71 -16.41 -12.30 4.07
C PHE A 71 -15.71 -13.32 4.99
N GLY A 72 -14.75 -12.88 5.80
CA GLY A 72 -13.98 -13.71 6.73
C GLY A 72 -12.51 -13.27 6.84
N PRO A 73 -11.68 -13.96 7.64
CA PRO A 73 -10.28 -13.62 7.86
C PRO A 73 -9.36 -14.09 6.71
N ALA A 74 -9.78 -13.92 5.45
CA ALA A 74 -9.03 -14.36 4.29
C ALA A 74 -7.84 -13.41 4.02
N ARG A 75 -6.62 -13.92 4.13
CA ARG A 75 -5.36 -13.17 3.96
C ARG A 75 -4.73 -13.36 2.58
N SER A 76 -5.29 -14.23 1.77
CA SER A 76 -4.85 -14.49 0.40
C SER A 76 -6.03 -14.62 -0.57
N ILE A 77 -5.79 -14.36 -1.85
CA ILE A 77 -6.82 -14.53 -2.89
C ILE A 77 -7.28 -16.00 -3.00
N SER A 78 -6.38 -16.95 -2.72
CA SER A 78 -6.71 -18.38 -2.68
C SER A 78 -7.67 -18.71 -1.54
N GLU A 79 -7.52 -18.09 -0.36
CA GLU A 79 -8.46 -18.26 0.76
C GLU A 79 -9.83 -17.65 0.47
N VAL A 80 -9.88 -16.50 -0.22
CA VAL A 80 -11.16 -15.90 -0.67
C VAL A 80 -11.91 -16.85 -1.60
N VAL A 81 -11.21 -17.44 -2.57
CA VAL A 81 -11.80 -18.41 -3.49
C VAL A 81 -12.25 -19.66 -2.74
N ALA A 82 -11.42 -20.20 -1.84
CA ALA A 82 -11.76 -21.38 -1.05
C ALA A 82 -13.02 -21.16 -0.19
N LEU A 83 -13.18 -19.96 0.38
CA LEU A 83 -14.34 -19.59 1.19
C LEU A 83 -15.64 -19.63 0.38
N PHE A 84 -15.63 -19.15 -0.87
CA PHE A 84 -16.78 -19.25 -1.78
C PHE A 84 -16.94 -20.61 -2.49
N GLN A 85 -15.99 -21.54 -2.29
CA GLN A 85 -16.09 -22.94 -2.74
C GLN A 85 -16.71 -23.87 -1.68
N THR A 86 -16.98 -23.37 -0.47
CA THR A 86 -17.63 -24.17 0.59
C THR A 86 -19.13 -24.39 0.32
N ASP A 87 -19.72 -25.41 0.94
CA ASP A 87 -21.17 -25.67 0.84
C ASP A 87 -22.01 -24.65 1.63
N THR A 88 -21.43 -24.03 2.65
CA THR A 88 -22.05 -22.98 3.46
C THR A 88 -21.62 -21.61 2.94
N LEU A 89 -22.34 -21.07 1.97
CA LEU A 89 -22.01 -19.78 1.39
C LEU A 89 -22.13 -18.65 2.43
N PRO A 90 -21.21 -17.67 2.41
CA PRO A 90 -21.29 -16.52 3.30
C PRO A 90 -22.58 -15.70 3.09
N PRO A 91 -23.08 -15.04 4.15
CA PRO A 91 -24.21 -14.12 4.03
C PRO A 91 -23.92 -13.05 2.97
N ASN A 92 -24.85 -12.84 2.04
CA ASN A 92 -24.75 -11.89 0.91
C ASN A 92 -23.88 -12.34 -0.27
N TRP A 93 -23.54 -13.62 -0.40
CA TRP A 93 -22.95 -14.18 -1.63
C TRP A 93 -23.91 -15.15 -2.32
N PRO A 94 -24.23 -14.98 -3.62
CA PRO A 94 -25.37 -15.63 -4.24
C PRO A 94 -25.09 -17.00 -4.90
N VAL A 95 -23.82 -17.35 -5.16
CA VAL A 95 -23.49 -18.55 -5.95
C VAL A 95 -22.19 -19.21 -5.48
N LYS A 96 -22.18 -20.53 -5.37
CA LYS A 96 -20.96 -21.29 -5.05
C LYS A 96 -20.00 -21.26 -6.24
N LEU A 97 -18.72 -21.05 -5.98
CA LEU A 97 -17.68 -21.22 -6.98
C LEU A 97 -17.50 -22.73 -7.23
N ALA A 98 -17.95 -23.21 -8.38
CA ALA A 98 -18.04 -24.64 -8.68
C ALA A 98 -16.94 -25.10 -9.63
N SER A 99 -16.80 -24.42 -10.76
CA SER A 99 -15.81 -24.72 -11.81
C SER A 99 -15.02 -23.46 -12.17
N PHE A 100 -13.87 -23.59 -12.81
CA PHE A 100 -13.05 -22.44 -13.16
C PHE A 100 -12.52 -22.53 -14.58
N VAL A 101 -12.32 -21.37 -15.21
CA VAL A 101 -11.63 -21.29 -16.50
C VAL A 101 -10.14 -21.43 -16.23
N ARG A 102 -9.51 -22.41 -16.88
CA ARG A 102 -8.08 -22.67 -16.72
C ARG A 102 -7.28 -21.63 -17.52
N ASN A 103 -6.35 -20.95 -16.86
CA ASN A 103 -5.43 -20.03 -17.50
C ASN A 103 -4.48 -20.80 -18.44
N PRO A 104 -4.53 -20.56 -19.77
CA PRO A 104 -3.69 -21.26 -20.73
C PRO A 104 -2.20 -20.87 -20.62
N ASN A 105 -1.91 -19.70 -20.04
CA ASN A 105 -0.53 -19.25 -19.80
C ASN A 105 0.12 -19.95 -18.60
N LEU A 106 -0.69 -20.63 -17.78
CA LEU A 106 -0.18 -21.57 -16.79
C LEU A 106 -0.12 -22.92 -17.48
N ALA A 107 1.11 -23.39 -17.75
CA ALA A 107 1.36 -24.70 -18.35
C ALA A 107 0.44 -25.75 -17.71
N THR A 108 -0.56 -26.17 -18.48
CA THR A 108 -1.59 -27.07 -17.97
C THR A 108 -0.95 -28.43 -17.69
N PRO A 109 -1.20 -29.08 -16.54
CA PRO A 109 -1.11 -30.52 -16.47
C PRO A 109 -2.21 -31.06 -17.40
N SER A 110 -1.84 -31.27 -18.66
CA SER A 110 -2.64 -32.01 -19.64
C SER A 110 -3.01 -33.34 -19.01
N SER A 111 -4.27 -33.75 -19.16
CA SER A 111 -4.72 -35.10 -18.83
C SER A 111 -3.74 -36.10 -19.43
N ALA A 112 -3.00 -36.78 -18.57
CA ALA A 112 -2.12 -37.85 -18.99
C ALA A 112 -2.99 -39.04 -19.44
N PRO A 113 -2.83 -39.58 -20.66
CA PRO A 113 -2.59 -41.00 -20.72
C PRO A 113 -1.28 -41.21 -19.94
N ALA A 114 -1.32 -42.12 -18.95
CA ALA A 114 -0.22 -42.41 -18.04
C ALA A 114 1.16 -42.29 -18.74
N PRO A 115 2.15 -41.60 -18.14
CA PRO A 115 3.51 -41.70 -18.67
C PRO A 115 3.92 -43.16 -18.56
N ALA A 116 4.05 -43.79 -19.71
CA ALA A 116 4.54 -45.15 -19.83
C ALA A 116 5.87 -45.24 -19.08
N ALA A 117 5.92 -46.13 -18.10
CA ALA A 117 7.12 -46.55 -17.43
C ALA A 117 8.11 -47.08 -18.47
N GLY A 118 9.10 -46.26 -18.82
CA GLY A 118 10.21 -46.64 -19.68
C GLY A 118 11.26 -47.41 -18.88
N GLY A 119 11.47 -48.68 -19.26
CA GLY A 119 12.73 -49.43 -19.17
C GLY A 119 13.34 -49.65 -17.78
N THR A 120 13.24 -50.88 -17.26
CA THR A 120 14.10 -51.40 -16.18
C THR A 120 15.48 -51.76 -16.73
N GLU A 121 16.22 -50.79 -17.22
CA GLU A 121 17.56 -51.03 -17.75
C GLU A 121 18.61 -50.92 -16.64
N ALA A 122 19.59 -51.82 -16.68
CA ALA A 122 20.71 -51.87 -15.75
C ALA A 122 21.58 -50.60 -15.87
N ASN A 123 22.32 -50.28 -14.80
CA ASN A 123 23.12 -49.05 -14.72
C ASN A 123 24.08 -48.90 -15.91
N ASP A 124 24.71 -49.97 -16.38
CA ASP A 124 25.69 -49.88 -17.47
C ASP A 124 25.03 -49.58 -18.83
N ALA A 125 23.89 -50.20 -19.11
CA ALA A 125 23.10 -49.96 -20.34
C ALA A 125 22.57 -48.51 -20.41
N ALA A 126 22.20 -47.93 -19.27
CA ALA A 126 21.76 -46.53 -19.19
C ALA A 126 22.85 -45.52 -19.58
N GLY A 127 24.13 -45.85 -19.27
CA GLY A 127 25.27 -45.04 -19.67
C GLY A 127 25.57 -45.11 -21.17
N GLU A 128 25.42 -46.28 -21.77
CA GLU A 128 25.57 -46.45 -23.22
C GLU A 128 24.47 -45.71 -23.99
N LEU A 129 23.22 -45.78 -23.51
CA LEU A 129 22.07 -45.16 -24.18
C LEU A 129 22.12 -43.64 -24.25
N ILE A 130 22.55 -42.97 -23.18
CA ILE A 130 22.67 -41.51 -23.20
C ILE A 130 23.85 -41.04 -24.08
N MET A 131 24.89 -41.86 -24.19
CA MET A 131 26.05 -41.58 -25.04
C MET A 131 25.80 -41.95 -26.52
N ALA A 132 24.81 -42.81 -26.80
CA ALA A 132 24.37 -43.13 -28.16
C ALA A 132 23.44 -42.07 -28.78
N HIS A 133 23.07 -41.04 -28.03
CA HIS A 133 22.26 -39.92 -28.54
C HIS A 133 23.07 -39.12 -29.58
N PRO A 134 22.50 -38.73 -30.74
CA PRO A 134 23.23 -38.02 -31.81
C PRO A 134 23.80 -36.67 -31.37
N GLU A 135 23.24 -36.07 -30.33
CA GLU A 135 23.70 -34.82 -29.74
C GLU A 135 24.01 -35.01 -28.24
N VAL A 136 25.24 -35.41 -27.92
CA VAL A 136 25.72 -35.55 -26.53
C VAL A 136 26.28 -34.22 -26.05
N VAL A 137 25.52 -33.53 -25.20
CA VAL A 137 25.94 -32.26 -24.57
C VAL A 137 25.86 -32.39 -23.04
N ASP A 138 26.74 -31.67 -22.35
CA ASP A 138 26.67 -31.57 -20.89
C ASP A 138 25.30 -31.02 -20.45
N GLY A 139 24.64 -31.78 -19.57
CA GLY A 139 23.27 -31.53 -19.12
C GLY A 139 22.18 -32.32 -19.85
N LEU A 140 22.50 -33.08 -20.91
CA LEU A 140 21.57 -34.06 -21.50
C LEU A 140 21.22 -35.11 -20.44
N PHE A 141 19.94 -35.47 -20.29
CA PHE A 141 19.52 -36.40 -19.24
C PHE A 141 18.32 -37.28 -19.62
N PHE A 142 18.09 -38.32 -18.84
CA PHE A 142 16.81 -39.03 -18.80
C PHE A 142 16.56 -39.60 -17.39
N VAL A 143 15.31 -39.98 -17.11
CA VAL A 143 14.92 -40.52 -15.81
C VAL A 143 14.30 -41.89 -15.99
N ARG A 144 14.72 -42.86 -15.18
CA ARG A 144 14.21 -44.23 -15.17
C ARG A 144 13.78 -44.68 -13.78
N GLY A 145 12.82 -45.60 -13.70
CA GLY A 145 12.41 -46.22 -12.44
C GLY A 145 13.32 -47.39 -12.05
N ARG A 146 13.54 -47.62 -10.75
CA ARG A 146 14.45 -48.68 -10.26
C ARG A 146 13.84 -50.09 -10.24
N GLY A 147 12.71 -50.30 -10.91
CA GLY A 147 11.96 -51.57 -10.96
C GLY A 147 10.62 -51.53 -10.24
N ALA A 148 9.75 -52.49 -10.55
CA ALA A 148 8.41 -52.61 -9.96
C ALA A 148 8.44 -52.88 -8.44
N ASP A 149 9.55 -53.43 -7.93
CA ASP A 149 9.74 -53.80 -6.53
C ASP A 149 10.06 -52.60 -5.60
N ARG A 150 10.33 -51.42 -6.16
CA ARG A 150 10.65 -50.19 -5.39
C ARG A 150 9.89 -48.97 -5.91
N PRO A 151 8.56 -48.90 -5.69
CA PRO A 151 7.76 -47.73 -6.08
C PRO A 151 8.23 -46.48 -5.31
N GLY A 152 8.67 -45.44 -6.04
CA GLY A 152 9.16 -44.18 -5.45
C GLY A 152 10.69 -43.99 -5.49
N GLU A 153 11.46 -44.97 -5.99
CA GLU A 153 12.88 -44.78 -6.31
C GLU A 153 13.10 -44.63 -7.83
N TYR A 154 13.72 -43.52 -8.22
CA TYR A 154 14.08 -43.19 -9.59
C TYR A 154 15.59 -42.98 -9.70
N VAL A 155 16.13 -43.13 -10.91
CA VAL A 155 17.52 -42.80 -11.22
C VAL A 155 17.55 -41.79 -12.35
N ILE A 156 18.22 -40.66 -12.12
CA ILE A 156 18.51 -39.66 -13.15
C ILE A 156 19.89 -39.97 -13.72
N THR A 157 19.97 -40.20 -15.02
CA THR A 157 21.23 -40.33 -15.75
C THR A 157 21.46 -39.03 -16.51
N VAL A 158 22.60 -38.38 -16.31
CA VAL A 158 22.95 -37.08 -16.91
C VAL A 158 24.38 -37.10 -17.46
N VAL A 159 24.65 -36.37 -18.54
CA VAL A 159 26.01 -36.18 -19.04
C VAL A 159 26.68 -35.02 -18.31
N TYR A 160 27.80 -35.28 -17.66
CA TYR A 160 28.64 -34.27 -17.00
C TYR A 160 30.09 -34.43 -17.43
N LYS A 161 30.71 -33.35 -17.95
CA LYS A 161 32.10 -33.36 -18.45
C LYS A 161 32.31 -34.47 -19.48
N GLY A 162 31.34 -34.66 -20.37
CA GLY A 162 31.37 -35.69 -21.41
C GLY A 162 31.27 -37.14 -20.90
N LYS A 163 30.88 -37.37 -19.64
CA LYS A 163 30.68 -38.71 -19.08
C LYS A 163 29.27 -38.87 -18.50
N PRO A 164 28.62 -40.04 -18.64
CA PRO A 164 27.34 -40.30 -18.00
C PRO A 164 27.51 -40.50 -16.49
N THR A 165 26.77 -39.74 -15.69
CA THR A 165 26.68 -39.88 -14.24
C THR A 165 25.27 -40.23 -13.80
N GLN A 166 25.14 -41.05 -12.75
CA GLN A 166 23.85 -41.59 -12.29
C GLN A 166 23.58 -41.16 -10.86
N HIS A 167 22.37 -40.68 -10.61
CA HIS A 167 21.97 -40.10 -9.33
C HIS A 167 20.64 -40.68 -8.86
N LEU A 168 20.60 -41.15 -7.61
CA LEU A 168 19.42 -41.75 -7.01
C LEU A 168 18.46 -40.66 -6.54
N VAL A 169 17.21 -40.78 -6.94
CA VAL A 169 16.11 -39.91 -6.54
C VAL A 169 15.12 -40.73 -5.73
N ARG A 170 14.99 -40.42 -4.45
CA ARG A 170 14.14 -41.16 -3.51
C ARG A 170 13.07 -40.26 -2.92
N GLN A 171 11.85 -40.78 -2.87
CA GLN A 171 10.77 -40.24 -2.06
C GLN A 171 10.58 -41.14 -0.83
N SER A 172 10.63 -40.58 0.37
CA SER A 172 10.51 -41.33 1.63
C SER A 172 9.06 -41.78 1.91
N SER A 173 8.06 -40.94 1.61
CA SER A 173 6.63 -41.29 1.67
C SER A 173 5.79 -40.50 0.64
N LYS A 174 4.57 -40.96 0.32
CA LYS A 174 3.73 -40.36 -0.74
C LYS A 174 3.26 -38.96 -0.32
N GLY A 175 3.90 -37.93 -0.88
CA GLY A 175 3.64 -36.51 -0.55
C GLY A 175 4.80 -35.80 0.12
N GLU A 176 5.84 -36.53 0.55
CA GLU A 176 7.09 -35.95 1.04
C GLU A 176 8.02 -35.50 -0.08
N GLU A 177 8.96 -34.62 0.27
CA GLU A 177 9.96 -34.09 -0.65
C GLU A 177 10.90 -35.18 -1.18
N TYR A 178 11.23 -35.06 -2.46
CA TYR A 178 12.22 -35.91 -3.09
C TYR A 178 13.64 -35.52 -2.66
N THR A 179 14.48 -36.52 -2.43
CA THR A 179 15.92 -36.35 -2.19
C THR A 179 16.72 -36.82 -3.40
N VAL A 180 17.75 -36.08 -3.78
CA VAL A 180 18.71 -36.45 -4.83
C VAL A 180 20.03 -36.80 -4.15
N ASN A 181 20.47 -38.05 -4.25
CA ASN A 181 21.65 -38.58 -3.53
C ASN A 181 21.63 -38.26 -2.02
N GLY A 182 20.46 -38.32 -1.39
CA GLY A 182 20.29 -38.05 0.04
C GLY A 182 20.26 -36.57 0.44
N LYS A 183 20.31 -35.64 -0.53
CA LYS A 183 20.13 -34.20 -0.29
C LYS A 183 18.72 -33.77 -0.65
N ALA A 184 18.06 -33.06 0.26
CA ALA A 184 16.69 -32.59 0.07
C ALA A 184 16.61 -31.56 -1.07
N CYS A 185 15.64 -31.75 -1.97
CA CYS A 185 15.25 -30.74 -2.94
C CYS A 185 14.03 -29.99 -2.37
N THR A 186 14.23 -28.75 -1.95
CA THR A 186 13.21 -27.90 -1.32
C THR A 186 11.97 -27.78 -2.21
N ASP A 187 10.78 -27.99 -1.65
CA ASP A 187 9.47 -27.88 -2.30
C ASP A 187 9.25 -28.81 -3.51
N CYS A 188 10.04 -29.89 -3.65
CA CYS A 188 9.93 -30.84 -4.75
C CYS A 188 9.14 -32.08 -4.34
N THR A 189 7.81 -32.04 -4.47
CA THR A 189 6.89 -33.15 -4.14
C THR A 189 6.57 -34.06 -5.34
N THR A 190 7.03 -33.69 -6.53
CA THR A 190 6.87 -34.47 -7.78
C THR A 190 8.20 -34.59 -8.53
N LEU A 191 8.37 -35.67 -9.29
CA LEU A 191 9.57 -35.89 -10.11
C LEU A 191 9.78 -34.76 -11.14
N GLY A 192 8.69 -34.19 -11.68
CA GLY A 192 8.75 -33.03 -12.58
C GLY A 192 9.30 -31.76 -11.90
N GLN A 193 9.00 -31.56 -10.61
CA GLN A 193 9.60 -30.46 -9.84
C GLN A 193 11.08 -30.71 -9.57
N VAL A 194 11.50 -31.94 -9.29
CA VAL A 194 12.92 -32.29 -9.16
C VAL A 194 13.69 -31.98 -10.44
N VAL A 195 13.16 -32.38 -11.59
CA VAL A 195 13.78 -32.06 -12.89
C VAL A 195 13.85 -30.54 -13.09
N LYS A 196 12.78 -29.80 -12.81
CA LYS A 196 12.76 -28.34 -12.92
C LYS A 196 13.77 -27.66 -11.97
N PHE A 197 13.93 -28.18 -10.76
CA PHE A 197 14.91 -27.70 -9.79
C PHE A 197 16.34 -27.93 -10.29
N LEU A 198 16.65 -29.10 -10.83
CA LEU A 198 17.98 -29.44 -11.35
C LEU A 198 18.32 -28.77 -12.71
N ARG A 199 17.39 -28.00 -13.31
CA ARG A 199 17.67 -27.14 -14.47
C ARG A 199 18.51 -25.90 -14.12
N SER A 200 18.70 -25.61 -12.85
CA SER A 200 19.64 -24.59 -12.37
C SER A 200 20.81 -25.25 -11.65
N ALA A 201 22.00 -24.63 -11.69
CA ALA A 201 23.16 -25.13 -10.96
C ALA A 201 22.95 -24.95 -9.44
N HIS A 202 23.23 -26.00 -8.68
CA HIS A 202 23.13 -26.02 -7.21
C HIS A 202 24.46 -26.48 -6.59
N PRO A 203 24.74 -26.16 -5.31
CA PRO A 203 25.99 -26.55 -4.65
C PRO A 203 26.30 -28.05 -4.68
N PHE A 204 25.27 -28.90 -4.77
CA PHE A 204 25.41 -30.36 -4.89
C PHE A 204 25.18 -30.89 -6.32
N TRP A 205 24.85 -30.02 -7.26
CA TRP A 205 24.48 -30.34 -8.62
C TRP A 205 25.02 -29.28 -9.60
N PRO A 206 26.28 -29.40 -10.05
CA PRO A 206 26.93 -28.36 -10.83
C PRO A 206 26.49 -28.29 -12.30
N VAL A 207 25.65 -29.21 -12.78
CA VAL A 207 25.29 -29.34 -14.22
C VAL A 207 23.80 -29.08 -14.43
N PRO A 208 23.40 -27.89 -14.88
CA PRO A 208 22.03 -27.63 -15.28
C PRO A 208 21.49 -28.68 -16.25
N LEU A 209 20.34 -29.29 -15.93
CA LEU A 209 19.64 -30.18 -16.85
C LEU A 209 19.16 -29.38 -18.09
N LYS A 210 19.45 -29.89 -19.28
CA LYS A 210 19.09 -29.29 -20.58
C LYS A 210 17.96 -30.09 -21.23
N ASP A 211 18.18 -30.57 -22.45
CA ASP A 211 17.23 -31.42 -23.15
C ASP A 211 17.28 -32.85 -22.62
N HIS A 212 16.22 -33.61 -22.92
CA HIS A 212 16.05 -34.97 -22.43
C HIS A 212 15.98 -35.95 -23.59
N VAL A 213 16.43 -37.18 -23.37
CA VAL A 213 16.32 -38.24 -24.37
C VAL A 213 14.86 -38.71 -24.44
N PRO A 214 14.18 -38.61 -25.60
CA PRO A 214 12.80 -39.08 -25.74
C PRO A 214 12.73 -40.61 -25.67
N ALA A 215 11.69 -41.14 -25.02
CA ALA A 215 11.51 -42.58 -24.88
C ALA A 215 11.28 -43.23 -26.25
N GLN A 216 12.13 -44.20 -26.63
CA GLN A 216 11.92 -44.97 -27.85
C GLN A 216 10.65 -45.83 -27.71
N GLY A 217 9.60 -45.45 -28.46
CA GLY A 217 8.39 -46.25 -28.59
C GLY A 217 8.69 -47.55 -29.33
N ARG A 218 8.30 -48.69 -28.72
CA ARG A 218 8.29 -49.99 -29.40
C ARG A 218 7.39 -49.92 -30.64
N SER A 219 8.01 -50.04 -31.81
CA SER A 219 7.34 -50.43 -33.06
C SER A 219 7.68 -51.88 -33.36
N ARG A 220 6.63 -52.69 -33.60
CA ARG A 220 6.68 -54.07 -34.13
C ARG A 220 6.53 -54.01 -35.66
N SER A 221 7.41 -54.73 -36.38
CA SER A 221 7.23 -55.46 -37.66
C SER A 221 8.64 -55.59 -38.28
N ASP A 222 9.25 -56.76 -38.23
CA ASP A 222 9.12 -57.93 -39.12
C ASP A 222 10.23 -57.97 -40.18
N SER A 223 11.05 -59.01 -40.04
CA SER A 223 11.65 -59.89 -41.06
C SER A 223 11.97 -59.34 -42.45
N VAL A 224 13.23 -59.50 -42.85
CA VAL A 224 13.74 -60.27 -44.03
C VAL A 224 15.25 -59.98 -44.10
N LYS A 225 16.12 -60.88 -43.65
CA LYS A 225 16.71 -62.05 -44.37
C LYS A 225 17.88 -61.64 -45.28
N SER A 226 18.90 -62.50 -45.22
CA SER A 226 19.93 -62.74 -46.24
C SER A 226 21.14 -61.78 -46.16
N THR A 227 22.41 -62.17 -46.25
CA THR A 227 23.14 -63.46 -46.41
C THR A 227 24.62 -63.05 -46.45
N GLY A 228 25.55 -63.73 -45.75
CA GLY A 228 26.68 -64.46 -46.39
C GLY A 228 27.86 -63.52 -46.71
N SER A 229 29.15 -63.82 -46.54
CA SER A 229 29.93 -65.06 -46.49
C SER A 229 31.30 -64.70 -45.86
N ALA A 230 31.81 -65.40 -44.85
CA ALA A 230 32.79 -66.51 -44.94
C ALA A 230 34.02 -66.19 -45.82
N GLN A 231 35.19 -65.99 -45.19
CA GLN A 231 36.29 -66.96 -45.02
C GLN A 231 37.26 -66.99 -46.21
N GLY A 232 38.54 -66.71 -45.97
CA GLY A 232 39.59 -67.73 -45.86
C GLY A 232 40.74 -67.29 -46.80
N SER A 233 41.99 -67.73 -46.70
CA SER A 233 42.67 -68.74 -45.91
C SER A 233 44.19 -68.53 -46.15
N ALA A 234 45.00 -69.07 -45.23
CA ALA A 234 46.44 -69.32 -45.33
C ALA A 234 46.81 -70.09 -46.63
N SER A 235 48.05 -70.32 -47.05
CA SER A 235 49.36 -70.50 -46.39
C SER A 235 50.37 -70.72 -47.53
N THR A 236 51.69 -70.58 -47.31
CA THR A 236 52.73 -71.61 -47.60
C THR A 236 54.16 -71.00 -47.58
N THR A 237 55.02 -71.61 -46.78
CA THR A 237 56.50 -71.52 -46.69
C THR A 237 57.14 -72.66 -47.54
N PRO A 238 58.45 -73.00 -47.41
CA PRO A 238 59.72 -72.33 -47.77
C PRO A 238 60.62 -73.26 -48.67
N VAL A 239 61.92 -72.99 -48.88
CA VAL A 239 63.10 -73.91 -49.08
C VAL A 239 64.36 -73.05 -49.46
N ALA A 240 65.38 -72.88 -48.61
CA ALA A 240 66.75 -73.50 -48.56
C ALA A 240 67.64 -73.33 -49.83
N ALA A 241 68.98 -73.15 -49.85
CA ALA A 241 70.09 -72.86 -48.92
C ALA A 241 71.42 -72.74 -49.74
N ALA A 242 72.49 -72.16 -49.15
CA ALA A 242 73.95 -72.26 -49.47
C ALA A 242 74.51 -71.48 -50.70
N ALA A 243 75.74 -70.91 -50.79
CA ALA A 243 77.03 -70.98 -50.07
C ALA A 243 77.92 -69.72 -50.39
N PRO A 244 79.08 -69.49 -49.72
CA PRO A 244 79.75 -68.18 -49.62
C PRO A 244 81.14 -68.07 -50.29
N LEU A 245 81.35 -67.11 -51.21
CA LEU A 245 82.68 -66.64 -51.70
C LEU A 245 82.60 -65.18 -52.23
N ALA A 246 82.11 -64.23 -51.42
CA ALA A 246 81.93 -62.83 -51.85
C ALA A 246 82.23 -61.78 -50.76
N ASP A 247 83.04 -62.11 -49.75
CA ASP A 247 83.05 -61.36 -48.47
C ASP A 247 83.84 -60.03 -48.47
N ALA A 248 84.60 -59.70 -49.51
CA ALA A 248 85.39 -58.45 -49.58
C ALA A 248 84.77 -57.40 -50.52
N ALA A 249 84.42 -57.78 -51.76
CA ALA A 249 83.73 -56.89 -52.69
C ALA A 249 82.28 -56.58 -52.26
N ARG A 250 81.64 -57.52 -51.54
CA ARG A 250 80.34 -57.27 -50.92
C ARG A 250 80.44 -56.26 -49.78
N ARG A 251 81.52 -56.25 -48.98
CA ARG A 251 81.69 -55.29 -47.87
C ARG A 251 81.82 -53.85 -48.34
N GLU A 252 82.58 -53.57 -49.41
CA GLU A 252 82.66 -52.19 -49.95
C GLU A 252 81.37 -51.73 -50.64
N ALA A 253 80.68 -52.63 -51.36
CA ALA A 253 79.37 -52.33 -51.94
C ALA A 253 78.29 -52.16 -50.85
N GLU A 254 78.35 -52.94 -49.78
CA GLU A 254 77.46 -52.90 -48.63
C GLU A 254 77.73 -51.67 -47.74
N ASP A 255 78.98 -51.23 -47.58
CA ASP A 255 79.32 -49.99 -46.88
C ASP A 255 78.91 -48.74 -47.67
N LYS A 256 79.05 -48.74 -49.00
CA LYS A 256 78.57 -47.65 -49.85
C LYS A 256 77.03 -47.61 -49.89
N ALA A 257 76.38 -48.75 -50.05
CA ALA A 257 74.92 -48.86 -49.98
C ALA A 257 74.38 -48.49 -48.59
N ARG A 258 75.09 -48.83 -47.52
CA ARG A 258 74.75 -48.46 -46.14
C ARG A 258 74.89 -46.96 -45.92
N ARG A 259 75.95 -46.31 -46.40
CA ARG A 259 76.12 -44.85 -46.30
C ARG A 259 75.08 -44.09 -47.11
N GLU A 260 74.76 -44.53 -48.33
CA GLU A 260 73.71 -43.90 -49.14
C GLU A 260 72.31 -44.13 -48.55
N ALA A 261 72.04 -45.31 -47.98
CA ALA A 261 70.79 -45.59 -47.27
C ALA A 261 70.69 -44.81 -45.95
N GLU A 262 71.79 -44.65 -45.21
CA GLU A 262 71.86 -43.88 -43.98
C GLU A 262 71.71 -42.37 -44.24
N ASP A 263 72.34 -41.82 -45.28
CA ASP A 263 72.15 -40.43 -45.71
C ASP A 263 70.74 -40.16 -46.23
N LYS A 264 70.15 -41.11 -46.96
CA LYS A 264 68.74 -41.01 -47.39
C LYS A 264 67.79 -41.08 -46.20
N ALA A 265 68.01 -41.99 -45.26
CA ALA A 265 67.24 -42.10 -44.03
C ALA A 265 67.37 -40.83 -43.18
N ARG A 266 68.58 -40.27 -43.05
CA ARG A 266 68.83 -39.03 -42.31
C ARG A 266 68.14 -37.83 -42.96
N ARG A 267 68.20 -37.70 -44.29
CA ARG A 267 67.49 -36.64 -45.04
C ARG A 267 65.97 -36.80 -44.98
N GLU A 268 65.44 -38.01 -44.97
CA GLU A 268 64.01 -38.25 -44.81
C GLU A 268 63.53 -37.94 -43.37
N VAL A 269 64.30 -38.30 -42.34
CA VAL A 269 63.99 -37.97 -40.95
C VAL A 269 64.11 -36.46 -40.70
N GLU A 270 65.17 -35.82 -41.19
CA GLU A 270 65.37 -34.37 -41.08
C GLU A 270 64.34 -33.58 -41.90
N GLY A 271 63.98 -34.08 -43.09
CA GLY A 271 62.92 -33.51 -43.93
C GLY A 271 61.52 -33.65 -43.31
N LYS A 272 61.23 -34.78 -42.64
CA LYS A 272 59.98 -34.97 -41.88
C LYS A 272 59.94 -34.06 -40.65
N ALA A 273 61.01 -34.00 -39.86
CA ALA A 273 61.10 -33.14 -38.69
C ALA A 273 60.96 -31.65 -39.04
N ARG A 274 61.56 -31.20 -40.15
CA ARG A 274 61.40 -29.82 -40.63
C ARG A 274 59.98 -29.52 -41.10
N ARG A 275 59.35 -30.43 -41.84
CA ARG A 275 57.95 -30.27 -42.29
C ARG A 275 56.96 -30.27 -41.12
N GLU A 276 57.16 -31.13 -40.13
CA GLU A 276 56.33 -31.15 -38.93
C GLU A 276 56.50 -29.87 -38.09
N ALA A 277 57.72 -29.34 -37.97
CA ALA A 277 57.96 -28.07 -37.28
C ALA A 277 57.35 -26.87 -38.04
N GLU A 278 57.44 -26.85 -39.37
CA GLU A 278 56.85 -25.81 -40.22
C GLU A 278 55.31 -25.87 -40.22
N ASP A 279 54.72 -27.07 -40.32
CA ASP A 279 53.27 -27.28 -40.23
C ASP A 279 52.74 -26.91 -38.84
N LYS A 280 53.49 -27.21 -37.78
CA LYS A 280 53.14 -26.82 -36.41
C LYS A 280 53.18 -25.30 -36.23
N ALA A 281 54.24 -24.63 -36.71
CA ALA A 281 54.34 -23.17 -36.65
C ALA A 281 53.24 -22.47 -37.47
N ARG A 282 52.89 -23.01 -38.65
CA ARG A 282 51.80 -22.50 -39.48
C ARG A 282 50.45 -22.66 -38.79
N ARG A 283 50.16 -23.84 -38.20
CA ARG A 283 48.92 -24.09 -37.46
C ARG A 283 48.78 -23.21 -36.23
N GLU A 284 49.86 -23.02 -35.47
CA GLU A 284 49.84 -22.13 -34.29
C GLU A 284 49.61 -20.66 -34.68
N ALA A 285 50.20 -20.19 -35.79
CA ALA A 285 49.96 -18.85 -36.32
C ALA A 285 48.53 -18.67 -36.86
N GLU A 286 47.99 -19.67 -37.56
CA GLU A 286 46.62 -19.68 -38.09
C GLU A 286 45.57 -19.73 -36.96
N ASP A 287 45.79 -20.59 -35.95
CA ASP A 287 44.93 -20.67 -34.77
C ASP A 287 44.95 -19.38 -33.95
N LYS A 288 46.12 -18.74 -33.82
CA LYS A 288 46.24 -17.45 -33.14
C LYS A 288 45.50 -16.35 -33.88
N ALA A 289 45.67 -16.26 -35.20
CA ALA A 289 44.96 -15.29 -36.04
C ALA A 289 43.43 -15.51 -36.02
N ARG A 290 42.99 -16.77 -36.05
CA ARG A 290 41.57 -17.13 -35.94
C ARG A 290 40.98 -16.73 -34.58
N ARG A 291 41.68 -17.01 -33.48
CA ARG A 291 41.23 -16.63 -32.12
C ARG A 291 41.15 -15.12 -31.94
N GLU A 292 42.14 -14.37 -32.43
CA GLU A 292 42.11 -12.91 -32.36
C GLU A 292 40.96 -12.29 -33.19
N ALA A 293 40.67 -12.86 -34.36
CA ALA A 293 39.54 -12.44 -35.18
C ALA A 293 38.18 -12.79 -34.54
N GLU A 294 38.06 -13.99 -33.96
CA GLU A 294 36.86 -14.45 -33.27
C GLU A 294 36.60 -13.64 -31.98
N ASP A 295 37.63 -13.37 -31.18
CA ASP A 295 37.53 -12.53 -29.98
C ASP A 295 37.17 -11.09 -30.32
N LYS A 296 37.71 -10.54 -31.41
CA LYS A 296 37.35 -9.20 -31.88
C LYS A 296 35.90 -9.13 -32.33
N ALA A 297 35.45 -10.09 -33.14
CA ALA A 297 34.05 -10.17 -33.58
C ALA A 297 33.08 -10.36 -32.40
N ARG A 298 33.45 -11.18 -31.42
CA ARG A 298 32.66 -11.39 -30.20
C ARG A 298 32.55 -10.11 -29.37
N ARG A 299 33.65 -9.38 -29.17
CA ARG A 299 33.64 -8.11 -28.42
C ARG A 299 32.82 -7.03 -29.11
N GLU A 300 32.93 -6.90 -30.43
CA GLU A 300 32.12 -5.93 -31.19
C GLU A 300 30.62 -6.26 -31.14
N ALA A 301 30.25 -7.54 -31.20
CA ALA A 301 28.87 -7.99 -31.04
C ALA A 301 28.33 -7.76 -29.61
N GLU A 302 29.15 -8.06 -28.59
CA GLU A 302 28.80 -7.84 -27.18
C GLU A 302 28.64 -6.34 -26.85
N ASP A 303 29.55 -5.49 -27.34
CA ASP A 303 29.46 -4.04 -27.16
C ASP A 303 28.25 -3.44 -27.88
N LYS A 304 27.91 -3.94 -29.07
CA LYS A 304 26.72 -3.50 -29.81
C LYS A 304 25.44 -3.89 -29.07
N ALA A 305 25.33 -5.15 -28.62
CA ALA A 305 24.18 -5.62 -27.85
C ALA A 305 24.04 -4.87 -26.52
N ARG A 306 25.16 -4.55 -25.84
CA ARG A 306 25.17 -3.75 -24.62
C ARG A 306 24.66 -2.32 -24.86
N ARG A 307 25.10 -1.66 -25.95
CA ARG A 307 24.66 -0.30 -26.29
C ARG A 307 23.17 -0.25 -26.65
N GLU A 308 22.68 -1.22 -27.43
CA GLU A 308 21.26 -1.30 -27.78
C GLU A 308 20.38 -1.57 -26.54
N ALA A 309 20.84 -2.42 -25.61
CA ALA A 309 20.14 -2.65 -24.35
C ALA A 309 20.14 -1.40 -23.45
N GLU A 310 21.28 -0.70 -23.33
CA GLU A 310 21.41 0.53 -22.55
C GLU A 310 20.54 1.66 -23.14
N GLU A 311 20.50 1.80 -24.46
CA GLU A 311 19.63 2.76 -25.15
C GLU A 311 18.14 2.41 -24.97
N SER A 312 17.76 1.13 -25.07
CA SER A 312 16.38 0.70 -24.82
C SER A 312 15.94 0.99 -23.39
N VAL A 313 16.81 0.77 -22.39
CA VAL A 313 16.51 1.09 -20.99
C VAL A 313 16.37 2.60 -20.80
N GLU A 314 17.24 3.40 -21.42
CA GLU A 314 17.16 4.86 -21.36
C GLU A 314 15.90 5.40 -22.06
N GLN A 315 15.52 4.83 -23.21
CA GLN A 315 14.27 5.18 -23.91
C GLN A 315 13.04 4.82 -23.06
N GLN A 316 13.03 3.65 -22.41
CA GLN A 316 11.96 3.27 -21.49
C GLN A 316 11.90 4.19 -20.27
N ARG A 317 13.05 4.58 -19.72
CA ARG A 317 13.14 5.53 -18.60
C ARG A 317 12.58 6.89 -18.99
N ARG A 318 12.95 7.43 -20.16
CA ARG A 318 12.42 8.69 -20.69
C ARG A 318 10.92 8.63 -20.97
N ALA A 319 10.43 7.51 -21.53
CA ALA A 319 9.01 7.31 -21.76
C ALA A 319 8.22 7.23 -20.44
N HIS A 320 8.76 6.55 -19.43
CA HIS A 320 8.16 6.49 -18.10
C HIS A 320 8.17 7.87 -17.43
N GLU A 321 9.29 8.59 -17.46
CA GLU A 321 9.42 9.94 -16.91
C GLU A 321 8.47 10.92 -17.60
N SER A 322 8.31 10.83 -18.92
CA SER A 322 7.34 11.64 -19.67
C SER A 322 5.88 11.32 -19.29
N LYS A 323 5.53 10.04 -19.07
CA LYS A 323 4.20 9.64 -18.61
C LYS A 323 3.92 10.15 -17.19
N VAL A 324 4.90 10.06 -16.29
CA VAL A 324 4.78 10.59 -14.92
C VAL A 324 4.61 12.11 -14.95
N ALA A 325 5.40 12.83 -15.73
CA ALA A 325 5.27 14.28 -15.87
C ALA A 325 3.92 14.70 -16.48
N ALA A 326 3.40 13.94 -17.45
CA ALA A 326 2.08 14.19 -18.04
C ALA A 326 0.95 13.94 -17.02
N ALA A 327 1.03 12.85 -16.24
CA ALA A 327 0.06 12.54 -15.19
C ALA A 327 0.10 13.59 -14.06
N GLU A 328 1.28 14.06 -13.67
CA GLU A 328 1.41 15.12 -12.67
C GLU A 328 0.85 16.46 -13.18
N ALA A 329 1.09 16.81 -14.44
CA ALA A 329 0.52 18.01 -15.05
C ALA A 329 -1.02 17.94 -15.14
N GLU A 330 -1.58 16.77 -15.44
CA GLU A 330 -3.04 16.56 -15.44
C GLU A 330 -3.62 16.67 -14.02
N ALA A 331 -2.96 16.07 -13.03
CA ALA A 331 -3.37 16.18 -11.62
C ALA A 331 -3.36 17.62 -11.12
N ARG A 332 -2.33 18.41 -11.49
CA ARG A 332 -2.26 19.84 -11.19
C ARG A 332 -3.41 20.61 -11.83
N ARG A 333 -3.75 20.35 -13.10
CA ARG A 333 -4.90 20.98 -13.77
C ARG A 333 -6.23 20.66 -13.09
N LYS A 334 -6.42 19.41 -12.64
CA LYS A 334 -7.63 19.02 -11.90
C LYS A 334 -7.70 19.71 -10.55
N ALA A 335 -6.59 19.77 -9.81
CA ALA A 335 -6.54 20.46 -8.52
C ALA A 335 -6.77 21.98 -8.67
N ASP A 336 -6.23 22.61 -9.71
CA ASP A 336 -6.46 24.02 -10.01
C ASP A 336 -7.92 24.29 -10.37
N GLU A 337 -8.56 23.40 -11.16
CA GLU A 337 -9.98 23.52 -11.51
C GLU A 337 -10.88 23.31 -10.30
N GLU A 338 -10.62 22.31 -9.45
CA GLU A 338 -11.34 22.12 -8.19
C GLU A 338 -11.20 23.35 -7.27
N SER A 339 -9.99 23.93 -7.18
CA SER A 339 -9.74 25.15 -6.41
C SER A 339 -10.44 26.38 -7.00
N ARG A 340 -10.70 26.41 -8.31
CA ARG A 340 -11.51 27.46 -8.95
C ARG A 340 -12.98 27.29 -8.63
N ILE A 341 -13.51 26.07 -8.71
CA ILE A 341 -14.91 25.76 -8.37
C ILE A 341 -15.19 26.11 -6.91
N LEU A 342 -14.30 25.73 -5.98
CA LEU A 342 -14.46 26.05 -4.57
C LEU A 342 -14.52 27.57 -4.33
N ARG A 343 -13.58 28.33 -4.91
CA ARG A 343 -13.60 29.80 -4.81
C ARG A 343 -14.85 30.43 -5.40
N GLN A 344 -15.39 29.86 -6.48
CA GLN A 344 -16.64 30.33 -7.05
C GLN A 344 -17.83 30.05 -6.11
N GLN A 345 -17.90 28.85 -5.52
CA GLN A 345 -18.95 28.51 -4.56
C GLN A 345 -18.87 29.39 -3.29
N GLU A 346 -17.67 29.67 -2.80
CA GLU A 346 -17.47 30.57 -1.66
C GLU A 346 -17.90 32.01 -1.98
N ALA A 347 -17.53 32.53 -3.14
CA ALA A 347 -17.94 33.86 -3.60
C ALA A 347 -19.46 33.96 -3.81
N GLU A 348 -20.09 32.92 -4.37
CA GLU A 348 -21.55 32.86 -4.53
C GLU A 348 -22.27 32.79 -3.17
N ALA A 349 -21.72 32.02 -2.22
CA ALA A 349 -22.26 31.94 -0.86
C ALA A 349 -22.11 33.27 -0.10
N GLU A 350 -20.99 33.97 -0.28
CA GLU A 350 -20.78 35.31 0.28
C GLU A 350 -21.76 36.32 -0.32
N ALA A 351 -21.89 36.37 -1.65
CA ALA A 351 -22.86 37.23 -2.33
C ALA A 351 -24.31 36.93 -1.90
N ALA A 352 -24.66 35.66 -1.64
CA ALA A 352 -25.97 35.29 -1.12
C ALA A 352 -26.21 35.80 0.31
N ARG A 353 -25.18 35.74 1.18
CA ARG A 353 -25.24 36.30 2.53
C ARG A 353 -25.41 37.82 2.50
N GLU A 354 -24.65 38.51 1.65
CA GLU A 354 -24.78 39.96 1.47
C GLU A 354 -26.18 40.36 0.98
N ARG A 355 -26.73 39.64 -0.01
CA ARG A 355 -28.11 39.87 -0.49
C ARG A 355 -29.14 39.70 0.62
N LYS A 356 -28.96 38.70 1.49
CA LYS A 356 -29.86 38.48 2.64
C LYS A 356 -29.77 39.64 3.64
N LEU A 357 -28.57 40.07 3.99
CA LEU A 357 -28.35 41.22 4.88
C LEU A 357 -28.93 42.51 4.29
N GLN A 358 -28.76 42.74 2.99
CA GLN A 358 -29.37 43.88 2.30
C GLN A 358 -30.90 43.81 2.32
N GLY A 359 -31.48 42.63 2.09
CA GLY A 359 -32.92 42.41 2.18
C GLY A 359 -33.48 42.64 3.59
N GLU A 360 -32.79 42.17 4.63
CA GLU A 360 -33.15 42.40 6.03
C GLU A 360 -33.05 43.88 6.40
N ALA A 361 -31.96 44.56 6.01
CA ALA A 361 -31.80 46.00 6.22
C ALA A 361 -32.85 46.84 5.48
N GLU A 362 -33.24 46.42 4.27
CA GLU A 362 -34.32 47.09 3.53
C GLU A 362 -35.69 46.85 4.17
N ALA A 363 -35.96 45.64 4.66
CA ALA A 363 -37.17 45.33 5.40
C ALA A 363 -37.27 46.15 6.70
N GLU A 364 -36.16 46.30 7.43
CA GLU A 364 -36.10 47.12 8.63
C GLU A 364 -36.34 48.60 8.32
N ARG A 365 -35.71 49.15 7.26
CA ARG A 365 -35.98 50.53 6.80
C ARG A 365 -37.45 50.74 6.43
N ARG A 366 -38.09 49.75 5.78
CA ARG A 366 -39.53 49.80 5.45
C ARG A 366 -40.40 49.74 6.71
N ALA A 367 -40.05 48.91 7.68
CA ALA A 367 -40.75 48.81 8.96
C ALA A 367 -40.63 50.12 9.76
N GLU A 368 -39.43 50.70 9.83
CA GLU A 368 -39.21 51.99 10.49
C GLU A 368 -39.96 53.13 9.80
N ALA A 369 -39.94 53.20 8.46
CA ALA A 369 -40.72 54.18 7.71
C ALA A 369 -42.22 54.04 8.00
N THR A 370 -42.73 52.82 8.10
CA THR A 370 -44.13 52.54 8.46
C THR A 370 -44.43 53.00 9.90
N ARG A 371 -43.52 52.72 10.85
CA ARG A 371 -43.66 53.18 12.24
C ARG A 371 -43.69 54.71 12.33
N ARG A 372 -42.78 55.40 11.64
CA ARG A 372 -42.74 56.87 11.58
C ARG A 372 -44.04 57.43 10.98
N GLN A 373 -44.60 56.81 9.95
CA GLN A 373 -45.90 57.22 9.39
C GLN A 373 -47.04 57.02 10.40
N GLN A 374 -47.05 55.93 11.16
CA GLN A 374 -48.05 55.69 12.20
C GLN A 374 -47.94 56.70 13.35
N GLU A 375 -46.72 56.97 13.82
CA GLU A 375 -46.44 57.97 14.85
C GLU A 375 -46.89 59.37 14.40
N ALA A 376 -46.61 59.76 13.15
CA ALA A 376 -47.07 61.03 12.58
C ALA A 376 -48.61 61.12 12.58
N ARG A 377 -49.31 60.07 12.12
CA ARG A 377 -50.79 60.02 12.17
C ARG A 377 -51.34 60.12 13.59
N GLN A 378 -50.69 59.47 14.56
CA GLN A 378 -51.08 59.58 15.97
C GLN A 378 -50.87 60.99 16.51
N GLN A 379 -49.77 61.65 16.14
CA GLN A 379 -49.51 63.04 16.53
C GLN A 379 -50.56 63.99 15.93
N GLU A 380 -50.87 63.86 14.64
CA GLU A 380 -51.93 64.62 13.99
C GLU A 380 -53.29 64.41 14.68
N ALA A 381 -53.65 63.15 14.99
CA ALA A 381 -54.88 62.83 15.70
C ALA A 381 -54.93 63.46 17.11
N ARG A 382 -53.81 63.44 17.85
CA ARG A 382 -53.70 64.11 19.16
C ARG A 382 -53.86 65.63 19.04
N GLN A 383 -53.25 66.25 18.04
CA GLN A 383 -53.40 67.69 17.79
C GLN A 383 -54.85 68.05 17.46
N GLN A 384 -55.52 67.27 16.59
CA GLN A 384 -56.94 67.46 16.29
C GLN A 384 -57.81 67.31 17.54
N GLN A 385 -57.54 66.31 18.39
CA GLN A 385 -58.28 66.12 19.63
C GLN A 385 -58.10 67.28 20.61
N GLN A 386 -56.89 67.83 20.73
CA GLN A 386 -56.63 69.03 21.53
C GLN A 386 -57.38 70.25 21.00
N GLN A 387 -57.40 70.45 19.67
CA GLN A 387 -58.16 71.54 19.06
C GLN A 387 -59.66 71.41 19.33
N GLN A 388 -60.23 70.20 19.22
CA GLN A 388 -61.63 69.95 19.57
C GLN A 388 -61.93 70.23 21.05
N GLN A 389 -61.05 69.84 21.96
CA GLN A 389 -61.22 70.14 23.40
C GLN A 389 -61.19 71.65 23.67
N GLN A 390 -60.29 72.40 23.01
CA GLN A 390 -60.26 73.85 23.14
C GLN A 390 -61.53 74.52 22.59
N GLN A 391 -62.07 74.03 21.47
CA GLN A 391 -63.34 74.51 20.93
C GLN A 391 -64.52 74.22 21.88
N GLN A 392 -64.60 73.00 22.43
CA GLN A 392 -65.64 72.65 23.40
C GLN A 392 -65.55 73.48 24.68
N GLN A 393 -64.33 73.74 25.19
CA GLN A 393 -64.13 74.61 26.34
C GLN A 393 -64.61 76.05 26.07
N ALA A 394 -64.28 76.59 24.89
CA ALA A 394 -64.76 77.91 24.47
C ALA A 394 -66.29 77.97 24.36
N GLU A 395 -66.94 76.95 23.79
CA GLU A 395 -68.41 76.86 23.75
C GLU A 395 -69.04 76.75 25.14
N THR A 396 -68.41 76.04 26.09
CA THR A 396 -68.92 75.97 27.47
C THR A 396 -68.76 77.26 28.25
N ASP A 397 -67.73 78.06 27.97
CA ASP A 397 -67.51 79.37 28.61
C ASP A 397 -68.49 80.44 28.08
N GLU A 398 -69.08 80.23 26.89
CA GLU A 398 -70.09 81.12 26.28
C GLU A 398 -71.55 80.74 26.63
N ALA A 399 -71.78 79.61 27.32
CA ALA A 399 -73.11 79.13 27.67
C ALA A 399 -73.68 79.80 28.96
N PRO A 400 -74.95 80.26 28.99
CA PRO A 400 -75.54 80.85 30.19
C PRO A 400 -75.69 79.81 31.32
N PRO A 401 -75.58 80.20 32.60
CA PRO A 401 -75.62 79.26 33.71
C PRO A 401 -76.98 78.54 33.79
N PRO A 402 -77.01 77.21 34.02
CA PRO A 402 -78.26 76.48 34.15
C PRO A 402 -78.94 76.87 35.47
N LYS A 403 -80.25 77.10 35.41
CA LYS A 403 -81.08 77.35 36.58
C LYS A 403 -81.12 76.10 37.45
N MET A 404 -80.81 76.31 38.72
CA MET A 404 -80.76 75.31 39.80
C MET A 404 -82.01 74.41 39.81
N LEU A 405 -81.81 73.11 39.62
CA LEU A 405 -82.79 72.08 39.96
C LEU A 405 -82.18 71.12 41.00
N SER A 406 -83.04 70.77 41.94
CA SER A 406 -82.82 70.25 43.28
C SER A 406 -82.08 68.91 43.41
N GLU A 407 -81.41 68.75 44.56
CA GLU A 407 -80.65 67.61 45.08
C GLU A 407 -81.46 66.30 45.25
N ALA A 408 -82.04 65.74 44.18
CA ALA A 408 -82.83 64.51 44.27
C ALA A 408 -82.34 63.33 43.40
N THR A 409 -81.17 63.41 42.75
CA THR A 409 -80.72 62.31 41.86
C THR A 409 -79.26 61.89 42.03
N ARG A 410 -78.62 62.20 43.17
CA ARG A 410 -77.23 61.77 43.48
C ARG A 410 -77.17 60.53 44.40
N ALA A 411 -78.13 59.62 44.29
CA ALA A 411 -78.22 58.43 45.15
C ALA A 411 -78.53 57.12 44.40
N ASN A 412 -78.09 56.96 43.14
CA ASN A 412 -78.26 55.68 42.42
C ASN A 412 -77.02 55.21 41.62
N ALA A 413 -75.84 55.37 42.22
CA ALA A 413 -74.58 54.82 41.69
C ALA A 413 -73.84 53.93 42.72
N ARG A 414 -74.58 53.35 43.68
CA ARG A 414 -74.03 52.47 44.73
C ARG A 414 -74.96 51.32 45.09
N HIS A 415 -75.42 50.54 44.11
CA HIS A 415 -75.92 49.19 44.38
C HIS A 415 -76.01 48.34 43.11
N LEU A 416 -74.91 47.71 42.74
CA LEU A 416 -74.85 46.38 42.10
C LEU A 416 -73.41 45.89 42.22
N SER A 417 -73.12 45.44 43.44
CA SER A 417 -71.95 44.66 43.80
C SER A 417 -72.25 43.19 43.55
N ARG A 418 -71.21 42.43 43.19
CA ARG A 418 -71.03 40.99 43.47
C ARG A 418 -71.88 39.99 42.66
N HIS A 419 -71.35 39.57 41.52
CA HIS A 419 -70.96 38.16 41.33
C HIS A 419 -70.16 37.97 40.03
N ASN A 420 -68.85 37.77 40.13
CA ASN A 420 -68.20 36.54 39.65
C ASN A 420 -66.74 36.53 40.08
N LEU A 421 -66.56 35.87 41.20
CA LEU A 421 -65.33 35.33 41.75
C LEU A 421 -64.96 34.10 40.90
N ALA A 422 -63.76 34.07 40.34
CA ALA A 422 -62.81 32.95 40.39
C ALA A 422 -61.88 32.90 39.17
N ASN A 423 -60.60 32.67 39.47
CA ASN A 423 -59.44 32.35 38.62
C ASN A 423 -58.76 33.54 37.96
N LEU A 424 -57.48 33.84 38.21
CA LEU A 424 -56.48 33.19 39.06
C LEU A 424 -55.37 34.23 39.27
N MET A 425 -55.11 34.60 40.52
CA MET A 425 -53.89 35.31 40.90
C MET A 425 -52.71 34.34 40.77
N ARG A 426 -51.65 34.73 40.05
CA ARG A 426 -50.33 34.90 40.68
C ARG A 426 -49.38 35.69 39.78
N SER A 427 -49.04 36.82 40.37
CA SER A 427 -47.93 37.76 40.26
C SER A 427 -46.62 37.39 39.54
N ASP A 428 -45.96 38.50 39.17
CA ASP A 428 -44.52 38.77 39.10
C ASP A 428 -43.82 38.75 37.73
N THR A 429 -43.49 39.97 37.30
CA THR A 429 -42.44 40.40 36.36
C THR A 429 -41.04 39.84 36.71
N PRO A 430 -39.99 40.11 35.92
CA PRO A 430 -39.70 39.70 34.55
C PRO A 430 -38.41 38.82 34.53
N LEU A 431 -38.43 37.65 33.89
CA LEU A 431 -37.21 36.85 33.72
C LEU A 431 -36.46 37.27 32.45
N SER A 432 -35.64 38.32 32.60
CA SER A 432 -34.28 38.29 32.10
C SER A 432 -33.51 37.21 32.87
N ASN A 433 -32.49 36.67 32.23
CA ASN A 433 -31.61 35.56 32.64
C ASN A 433 -32.12 34.19 32.19
N ASN A 434 -31.68 33.79 31.00
CA ASN A 434 -31.12 32.43 30.90
C ASN A 434 -29.88 32.44 31.78
N ASP A 435 -30.08 32.27 33.10
CA ASP A 435 -28.99 31.96 34.00
C ASP A 435 -28.35 30.68 33.51
N ASP A 436 -27.05 30.78 33.35
CA ASP A 436 -26.10 29.70 33.25
C ASP A 436 -26.51 28.55 34.17
N VAL A 437 -27.12 27.51 33.61
CA VAL A 437 -27.09 26.20 34.25
C VAL A 437 -25.64 25.76 34.12
N ALA A 438 -24.84 26.14 35.13
CA ALA A 438 -23.45 25.75 35.25
C ALA A 438 -23.37 24.26 34.99
N SER A 439 -22.49 23.86 34.07
CA SER A 439 -22.32 22.45 33.74
C SER A 439 -21.82 21.74 35.00
N GLU A 440 -22.66 20.88 35.57
CA GLU A 440 -22.28 20.10 36.75
C GLU A 440 -21.50 18.86 36.32
N LEU A 441 -20.30 18.72 36.88
CA LEU A 441 -19.47 17.54 36.78
C LEU A 441 -19.51 16.81 38.12
N GLU A 442 -20.18 15.66 38.17
CA GLU A 442 -20.09 14.79 39.33
C GLU A 442 -18.97 13.78 39.12
N ILE A 443 -18.06 13.73 40.09
CA ILE A 443 -16.93 12.82 40.03
C ILE A 443 -17.07 11.73 41.07
N ASN A 444 -17.08 10.50 40.58
CA ASN A 444 -17.05 9.33 41.42
C ASN A 444 -15.67 9.10 42.03
N LYS A 445 -15.62 8.32 43.11
CA LYS A 445 -14.37 8.06 43.87
C LYS A 445 -13.29 7.50 42.92
N PRO A 446 -12.10 8.13 42.86
CA PRO A 446 -11.02 7.64 42.00
C PRO A 446 -10.54 6.27 42.47
N ARG A 447 -10.36 5.35 41.53
CA ARG A 447 -9.81 4.01 41.79
C ARG A 447 -8.37 3.94 41.31
N ALA A 448 -7.46 3.49 42.17
CA ALA A 448 -6.07 3.24 41.78
C ALA A 448 -5.95 1.90 41.04
N MET A 449 -5.31 1.91 39.88
CA MET A 449 -5.02 0.75 39.04
C MET A 449 -3.50 0.68 38.77
N PRO A 450 -2.95 -0.49 38.37
CA PRO A 450 -1.50 -0.65 38.10
C PRO A 450 -0.93 0.35 37.07
N ASN A 451 -1.77 0.88 36.18
CA ASN A 451 -1.38 1.73 35.06
C ASN A 451 -1.82 3.21 35.22
N GLY A 452 -2.35 3.62 36.38
CA GLY A 452 -2.82 4.99 36.62
C GLY A 452 -4.00 5.09 37.57
N ARG A 453 -4.59 6.29 37.66
CA ARG A 453 -5.85 6.52 38.40
C ARG A 453 -7.02 6.54 37.42
N GLU A 454 -8.00 5.67 37.64
CA GLU A 454 -9.24 5.63 36.89
C GLU A 454 -10.29 6.48 37.61
N VAL A 455 -10.90 7.40 36.88
CA VAL A 455 -11.91 8.33 37.40
C VAL A 455 -13.14 8.23 36.49
N THR A 456 -14.28 7.96 37.12
CA THR A 456 -15.57 7.97 36.43
C THR A 456 -16.25 9.31 36.64
N LEU A 457 -16.66 9.92 35.54
CA LEU A 457 -17.15 11.28 35.47
C LEU A 457 -18.55 11.28 34.87
N MET A 458 -19.52 11.87 35.56
CA MET A 458 -20.83 12.16 34.99
C MET A 458 -20.80 13.58 34.43
N ILE A 459 -20.93 13.71 33.11
CA ILE A 459 -20.89 14.99 32.42
C ILE A 459 -22.32 15.41 32.07
N SER A 460 -22.76 16.56 32.60
CA SER A 460 -24.04 17.18 32.26
C SER A 460 -23.83 18.35 31.28
N ARG A 461 -24.36 18.22 30.06
CA ARG A 461 -24.39 19.26 29.03
C ARG A 461 -25.76 19.96 29.04
N PRO A 462 -25.83 21.28 29.24
CA PRO A 462 -27.11 21.99 29.32
C PRO A 462 -27.82 22.12 27.95
N ASN A 463 -27.09 22.16 26.83
CA ASN A 463 -27.67 22.28 25.49
C ASN A 463 -26.83 21.55 24.42
N ARG A 464 -27.50 20.82 23.52
CA ARG A 464 -26.83 20.12 22.41
C ARG A 464 -26.13 21.04 21.40
N MET A 465 -26.54 22.30 21.33
CA MET A 465 -26.03 23.30 20.40
C MET A 465 -24.79 24.06 20.90
N VAL A 466 -24.47 23.98 22.20
CA VAL A 466 -23.25 24.58 22.75
C VAL A 466 -22.07 23.66 22.42
N ALA A 467 -20.94 24.27 22.02
CA ALA A 467 -19.72 23.55 21.68
C ALA A 467 -19.28 22.63 22.83
N PHE A 468 -18.91 21.40 22.49
CA PHE A 468 -18.55 20.37 23.44
C PHE A 468 -17.04 20.47 23.75
N GLY A 469 -16.69 20.68 25.02
CA GLY A 469 -15.39 21.24 25.35
C GLY A 469 -14.30 20.24 25.73
N PHE A 470 -13.79 19.52 24.74
CA PHE A 470 -12.37 19.16 24.65
C PHE A 470 -12.11 18.57 23.26
N THR A 471 -10.88 18.71 22.78
CA THR A 471 -10.44 18.05 21.54
C THR A 471 -9.69 16.77 21.88
N VAL A 472 -10.06 15.69 21.20
CA VAL A 472 -9.41 14.39 21.35
C VAL A 472 -8.50 14.13 20.16
N SER A 473 -7.32 13.58 20.42
CA SER A 473 -6.40 13.06 19.42
C SER A 473 -6.19 11.58 19.66
N SER A 474 -6.07 10.79 18.59
CA SER A 474 -5.55 9.43 18.72
C SER A 474 -4.03 9.49 18.84
N MET A 475 -3.47 8.74 19.78
CA MET A 475 -2.04 8.54 19.96
C MET A 475 -1.74 7.05 19.87
N TRP A 476 -0.62 6.71 19.23
CA TRP A 476 -0.10 5.34 19.16
C TRP A 476 1.04 5.18 20.16
N ARG A 477 1.06 4.06 20.91
CA ARG A 477 2.26 3.67 21.65
C ARG A 477 3.22 3.02 20.67
N VAL A 478 4.42 3.58 20.52
CA VAL A 478 5.43 3.06 19.58
C VAL A 478 6.35 2.02 20.22
N ASP A 479 6.36 1.90 21.55
CA ASP A 479 7.35 1.05 22.25
C ASP A 479 6.69 0.09 23.24
N ALA A 480 6.25 -1.09 22.77
CA ALA A 480 6.10 -2.28 23.60
C ALA A 480 6.34 -3.55 22.76
N PRO A 481 7.05 -4.58 23.29
CA PRO A 481 7.55 -5.70 22.47
C PRO A 481 6.52 -6.79 22.17
N ASP A 482 5.27 -6.66 22.61
CA ASP A 482 4.24 -7.69 22.47
C ASP A 482 2.93 -7.04 22.04
N ASP A 483 2.26 -7.66 21.06
CA ASP A 483 1.14 -7.22 20.20
C ASP A 483 -0.18 -6.81 20.91
N GLU A 484 -0.13 -6.31 22.15
CA GLU A 484 -1.33 -6.13 22.98
C GLU A 484 -1.67 -4.67 23.35
N TYR A 485 -1.19 -3.65 22.63
CA TYR A 485 -1.60 -2.27 22.93
C TYR A 485 -2.09 -1.45 21.73
N GLY A 486 -3.37 -1.06 21.83
CA GLY A 486 -4.14 -0.30 20.84
C GLY A 486 -3.82 1.20 20.79
N ARG A 487 -4.50 1.88 19.84
CA ARG A 487 -4.60 3.34 19.80
C ARG A 487 -5.26 3.82 21.09
N TYR A 488 -4.84 4.97 21.61
CA TYR A 488 -5.54 5.60 22.73
C TYR A 488 -6.06 6.96 22.30
N ASN A 489 -7.23 7.29 22.80
CA ASN A 489 -7.86 8.59 22.60
C ASN A 489 -7.47 9.51 23.78
N ILE A 490 -6.58 10.46 23.49
CA ILE A 490 -6.04 11.41 24.47
C ILE A 490 -6.69 12.78 24.33
N ILE A 491 -6.96 13.44 25.45
CA ILE A 491 -7.42 14.82 25.47
C ILE A 491 -6.24 15.73 25.10
N LYS A 492 -6.34 16.42 23.96
CA LYS A 492 -5.30 17.32 23.44
C LYS A 492 -5.48 18.76 23.89
N MET A 493 -6.72 19.21 24.03
CA MET A 493 -7.05 20.57 24.42
C MET A 493 -8.39 20.59 25.11
N ILE A 494 -8.55 21.47 26.08
CA ILE A 494 -9.81 21.73 26.76
C ILE A 494 -10.27 23.12 26.36
N GLU A 495 -11.53 23.26 25.93
CA GLU A 495 -12.06 24.55 25.50
C GLU A 495 -12.38 25.44 26.72
N PRO A 496 -12.06 26.74 26.68
CA PRO A 496 -12.42 27.66 27.75
C PRO A 496 -13.94 27.80 27.94
N GLY A 497 -14.41 27.89 29.18
CA GLY A 497 -15.81 27.90 29.60
C GLY A 497 -16.47 26.52 29.60
N SER A 498 -15.76 25.46 29.20
CA SER A 498 -16.34 24.12 29.18
C SER A 498 -16.40 23.47 30.56
N PRO A 499 -17.31 22.50 30.78
CA PRO A 499 -17.33 21.69 32.01
C PRO A 499 -15.99 21.01 32.32
N ALA A 500 -15.16 20.74 31.30
CA ALA A 500 -13.84 20.15 31.44
C ALA A 500 -12.77 21.15 31.92
N GLU A 501 -12.93 22.45 31.63
CA GLU A 501 -11.98 23.48 32.08
C GLU A 501 -12.10 23.73 33.59
N THR A 502 -13.33 23.73 34.09
CA THR A 502 -13.64 24.00 35.51
C THR A 502 -13.59 22.75 36.39
N GLY A 503 -13.47 21.54 35.80
CA GLY A 503 -13.56 20.28 36.53
C GLY A 503 -12.74 19.12 35.95
N LYS A 504 -11.83 18.59 36.80
CA LYS A 504 -11.06 17.31 36.82
C LYS A 504 -10.44 16.71 35.55
N LEU A 505 -10.87 17.04 34.34
CA LEU A 505 -10.21 16.63 33.12
C LEU A 505 -8.96 17.49 32.90
N GLU A 506 -7.85 16.83 32.59
CA GLU A 506 -6.59 17.49 32.25
C GLU A 506 -6.20 17.14 30.81
N VAL A 507 -5.40 18.01 30.19
CA VAL A 507 -4.73 17.66 28.92
C VAL A 507 -3.86 16.43 29.19
N GLU A 508 -3.82 15.49 28.23
CA GLU A 508 -3.16 14.17 28.30
C GLU A 508 -3.93 13.06 29.03
N ASP A 509 -5.10 13.33 29.61
CA ASP A 509 -5.97 12.29 30.15
C ASP A 509 -6.49 11.35 29.02
N ILE A 510 -6.58 10.04 29.31
CA ILE A 510 -6.98 9.00 28.34
C ILE A 510 -8.45 8.62 28.53
N ILE A 511 -9.25 8.69 27.47
CA ILE A 511 -10.65 8.27 27.48
C ILE A 511 -10.72 6.76 27.24
N LYS A 512 -11.30 6.03 28.19
CA LYS A 512 -11.41 4.56 28.16
C LYS A 512 -12.80 4.12 27.74
N THR A 513 -13.84 4.65 28.38
CA THR A 513 -15.23 4.32 28.04
C THR A 513 -16.14 5.55 28.06
N ILE A 514 -17.24 5.48 27.30
CA ILE A 514 -18.35 6.44 27.31
C ILE A 514 -19.65 5.65 27.48
N ASP A 515 -20.42 5.89 28.55
CA ASP A 515 -21.63 5.15 28.94
C ASP A 515 -21.42 3.63 28.95
N GLY A 516 -20.26 3.18 29.45
CA GLY A 516 -19.90 1.75 29.47
C GLY A 516 -19.49 1.16 28.12
N MET A 517 -19.55 1.93 27.02
CA MET A 517 -18.99 1.52 25.73
C MET A 517 -17.47 1.74 25.73
N ASP A 518 -16.70 0.69 25.46
CA ASP A 518 -15.25 0.81 25.26
C ASP A 518 -14.95 1.62 24.00
N VAL A 519 -14.24 2.73 24.17
CA VAL A 519 -13.84 3.63 23.08
C VAL A 519 -12.34 3.57 22.81
N SER A 520 -11.64 2.60 23.40
CA SER A 520 -10.19 2.39 23.19
C SER A 520 -9.87 2.09 21.72
N HIS A 521 -10.78 1.43 21.00
CA HIS A 521 -10.60 1.08 19.59
C HIS A 521 -11.29 2.01 18.59
N CYS A 522 -12.07 3.00 19.07
CA CYS A 522 -12.77 3.94 18.20
C CYS A 522 -11.80 4.96 17.60
N ASP A 523 -12.02 5.31 16.33
CA ASP A 523 -11.33 6.43 15.70
C ASP A 523 -11.85 7.79 16.21
N ILE A 524 -11.15 8.87 15.89
CA ILE A 524 -11.49 10.23 16.34
C ILE A 524 -12.88 10.67 15.84
N ASN A 525 -13.28 10.24 14.64
CA ASN A 525 -14.55 10.63 14.04
C ASN A 525 -15.72 9.85 14.66
N GLU A 526 -15.52 8.55 14.93
CA GLU A 526 -16.45 7.69 15.65
C GLU A 526 -16.66 8.19 17.07
N LEU A 527 -15.59 8.56 17.78
CA LEU A 527 -15.68 9.14 19.12
C LEU A 527 -16.48 10.45 19.10
N LYS A 528 -16.22 11.34 18.12
CA LYS A 528 -16.99 12.58 17.94
C LYS A 528 -18.46 12.31 17.64
N ALA A 529 -18.77 11.26 16.88
CA ALA A 529 -20.14 10.85 16.59
C ALA A 529 -20.84 10.35 17.85
N ILE A 530 -20.20 9.46 18.63
CA ILE A 530 -20.72 8.94 19.90
C ILE A 530 -21.06 10.09 20.84
N VAL A 531 -20.12 11.01 21.07
CA VAL A 531 -20.34 12.17 21.95
C VAL A 531 -21.48 13.08 21.46
N ARG A 532 -21.65 13.25 20.15
CA ARG A 532 -22.73 14.05 19.57
C ARG A 532 -24.11 13.40 19.71
N GLU A 533 -24.15 12.07 19.60
CA GLU A 533 -25.38 11.28 19.64
C GLU A 533 -25.92 11.09 21.06
N ARG A 534 -25.04 11.10 22.07
CA ARG A 534 -25.43 10.99 23.48
C ARG A 534 -26.32 12.13 23.96
N GLU A 535 -27.13 11.82 24.96
CA GLU A 535 -28.08 12.75 25.58
C GLU A 535 -27.37 13.88 26.32
N LEU A 536 -28.14 14.74 26.98
CA LEU A 536 -27.60 15.85 27.77
C LEU A 536 -26.77 15.37 28.97
N LYS A 537 -26.80 14.08 29.32
CA LYS A 537 -26.00 13.49 30.40
C LYS A 537 -25.37 12.19 29.93
N PHE A 538 -24.09 12.00 30.21
CA PHE A 538 -23.37 10.76 29.92
C PHE A 538 -22.20 10.54 30.88
N GLU A 539 -21.82 9.29 31.05
CA GLU A 539 -20.73 8.85 31.91
C GLU A 539 -19.45 8.65 31.08
N VAL A 540 -18.31 9.12 31.56
CA VAL A 540 -17.01 8.90 30.94
C VAL A 540 -16.06 8.31 31.96
N VAL A 541 -15.36 7.25 31.56
CA VAL A 541 -14.25 6.71 32.34
C VAL A 541 -12.95 7.18 31.74
N VAL A 542 -12.16 7.88 32.56
CA VAL A 542 -10.88 8.47 32.19
C VAL A 542 -9.77 7.88 33.04
N VAL A 543 -8.63 7.62 32.40
CA VAL A 543 -7.42 7.14 33.08
C VAL A 543 -6.37 8.24 33.04
N ARG A 544 -5.89 8.63 34.23
CA ARG A 544 -4.72 9.49 34.39
C ARG A 544 -3.48 8.62 34.61
N PRO A 545 -2.59 8.47 33.61
CA PRO A 545 -1.35 7.72 33.77
C PRO A 545 -0.42 8.45 34.76
N ASP A 546 0.37 7.70 35.53
CA ASP A 546 1.31 8.29 36.49
C ASP A 546 2.48 8.97 35.76
N LEU A 547 2.44 10.31 35.70
CA LEU A 547 3.39 11.18 34.98
C LEU A 547 4.84 11.07 35.48
N GLN A 548 5.10 10.45 36.63
CA GLN A 548 6.46 10.19 37.14
C GLN A 548 7.28 9.26 36.21
N ILE A 549 6.62 8.32 35.52
CA ILE A 549 7.27 7.36 34.62
C ILE A 549 7.62 8.05 33.28
N PHE A 550 6.79 9.01 32.83
CA PHE A 550 7.01 9.76 31.60
C PHE A 550 8.12 10.82 31.72
N ARG A 551 8.17 11.58 32.82
CA ARG A 551 9.21 12.60 33.05
C ARG A 551 10.62 12.01 33.21
N LYS A 552 10.77 10.87 33.88
CA LYS A 552 12.08 10.20 34.03
C LYS A 552 12.69 9.77 32.68
N ARG A 553 11.87 9.40 31.69
CA ARG A 553 12.34 9.01 30.35
C ARG A 553 12.83 10.21 29.52
N GLN A 554 12.17 11.37 29.62
CA GLN A 554 12.63 12.61 28.98
C GLN A 554 13.94 13.14 29.57
N ASP A 555 14.12 13.07 30.89
CA ASP A 555 15.35 13.50 31.56
C ASP A 555 16.56 12.61 31.24
N MET A 556 16.34 11.31 31.00
CA MET A 556 17.42 10.42 30.55
C MET A 556 17.89 10.70 29.12
N CYS A 557 17.00 11.14 28.22
CA CYS A 557 17.39 11.55 26.86
C CYS A 557 18.21 12.85 26.88
N ARG A 558 17.77 13.87 27.64
CA ARG A 558 18.48 15.15 27.78
C ARG A 558 19.89 15.01 28.38
N LYS A 559 20.09 14.10 29.33
CA LYS A 559 21.43 13.85 29.91
C LYS A 559 22.38 13.17 28.94
N LYS A 560 21.88 12.36 28.01
CA LYS A 560 22.68 11.68 26.98
C LYS A 560 23.23 12.67 25.96
N ASP A 561 22.40 13.62 25.51
CA ASP A 561 22.78 14.69 24.57
C ASP A 561 23.77 15.69 25.18
N ALA A 562 23.59 16.06 26.45
CA ALA A 562 24.53 16.93 27.16
C ALA A 562 25.92 16.29 27.37
N SER A 563 26.01 14.95 27.43
CA SER A 563 27.28 14.24 27.54
C SER A 563 28.06 14.19 26.21
N LEU A 564 27.34 14.16 25.09
CA LEU A 564 27.91 14.15 23.74
C LEU A 564 28.41 15.54 23.33
N LEU A 565 27.69 16.60 23.72
CA LEU A 565 28.08 17.99 23.43
C LEU A 565 29.32 18.46 24.23
N LYS A 566 29.62 17.83 25.37
CA LYS A 566 30.82 18.14 26.17
C LYS A 566 32.12 17.54 25.61
N LYS A 567 32.05 16.54 24.71
CA LYS A 567 33.23 15.87 24.13
C LYS A 567 33.84 16.60 22.91
N SER A 568 33.24 17.69 22.42
CA SER A 568 33.68 18.36 21.19
C SER A 568 34.40 19.71 21.39
N LYS A 569 34.90 20.03 22.59
CA LYS A 569 35.73 21.24 22.80
C LYS A 569 37.18 20.99 22.39
N GLY A 570 37.43 20.99 21.08
CA GLY A 570 38.76 20.98 20.47
C GLY A 570 38.77 21.78 19.17
N LYS A 571 39.78 22.65 19.00
CA LYS A 571 39.90 23.71 17.98
C LYS A 571 39.79 23.17 16.55
N ASN A 572 38.59 23.14 15.96
CA ASN A 572 38.31 23.22 14.51
C ASN A 572 36.79 23.21 14.23
N ALA A 573 36.04 24.09 14.90
CA ALA A 573 34.57 24.01 14.94
C ALA A 573 33.84 24.52 13.67
N VAL A 574 34.51 25.20 12.74
CA VAL A 574 33.81 25.83 11.60
C VAL A 574 33.68 24.91 10.38
N ARG A 575 34.65 24.01 10.12
CA ARG A 575 34.61 23.11 8.95
C ARG A 575 33.93 21.75 9.22
N ALA A 576 33.84 21.33 10.48
CA ALA A 576 33.12 20.12 10.87
C ALA A 576 31.59 20.30 10.92
N SER A 577 31.12 21.53 11.21
CA SER A 577 29.69 21.87 11.30
C SER A 577 28.98 21.77 9.94
N GLN A 578 29.65 22.11 8.84
CA GLN A 578 29.09 21.97 7.49
C GLN A 578 29.10 20.53 6.98
N LYS A 579 30.08 19.69 7.36
CA LYS A 579 30.13 18.26 7.00
C LYS A 579 29.18 17.39 7.84
N ALA A 580 28.88 17.77 9.09
CA ALA A 580 27.91 17.06 9.92
C ALA A 580 26.46 17.29 9.43
N LYS A 581 26.12 18.51 8.99
CA LYS A 581 24.79 18.82 8.41
C LYS A 581 24.51 18.11 7.09
N THR A 582 25.54 17.82 6.29
CA THR A 582 25.39 17.12 5.00
C THR A 582 25.45 15.59 5.09
N ARG A 583 26.01 15.03 6.18
CA ARG A 583 26.06 13.56 6.37
C ARG A 583 24.79 13.00 7.01
N LEU A 584 24.09 13.77 7.85
CA LEU A 584 22.80 13.37 8.44
C LEU A 584 21.60 13.44 7.48
N SER A 585 21.72 14.06 6.29
CA SER A 585 20.64 14.02 5.29
C SER A 585 20.74 12.83 4.33
N ARG A 586 21.78 12.00 4.43
CA ARG A 586 22.04 10.88 3.49
C ARG A 586 22.03 9.49 4.13
N GLN A 587 21.93 9.40 5.45
CA GLN A 587 21.57 8.16 6.14
C GLN A 587 20.27 8.43 6.90
N GLY A 588 19.18 7.86 6.39
CA GLY A 588 17.84 7.93 6.97
C GLY A 588 17.76 7.13 8.28
N GLU A 589 18.41 7.62 9.33
CA GLU A 589 18.20 7.17 10.70
C GLU A 589 17.82 8.38 11.55
N CYS A 590 16.64 8.92 11.26
CA CYS A 590 15.85 9.56 12.31
C CYS A 590 15.34 8.41 13.19
N CYS A 591 15.63 8.43 14.50
CA CYS A 591 14.91 7.56 15.41
C CYS A 591 13.42 7.93 15.27
N GLY A 592 12.62 7.01 14.72
CA GLY A 592 11.23 7.21 14.32
C GLY A 592 10.24 7.42 15.49
N GLY A 593 10.67 8.07 16.57
CA GLY A 593 9.79 8.55 17.63
C GLY A 593 9.22 9.91 17.23
N MET A 594 7.91 10.08 17.39
CA MET A 594 7.14 11.28 17.04
C MET A 594 7.44 12.51 17.94
N TRP A 595 8.66 12.59 18.49
CA TRP A 595 9.15 13.67 19.35
C TRP A 595 10.61 14.03 19.05
N CYS A 596 11.04 13.97 17.79
CA CYS A 596 12.23 14.69 17.35
C CYS A 596 11.80 16.11 16.91
N HIS A 597 11.64 17.01 17.88
CA HIS A 597 11.37 18.43 17.63
C HIS A 597 12.66 19.11 17.15
N HIS A 598 12.89 19.13 15.82
CA HIS A 598 13.76 20.16 15.24
C HIS A 598 12.98 21.49 15.22
N GLU A 599 13.12 22.21 16.33
CA GLU A 599 13.23 23.66 16.59
C GLU A 599 13.10 24.68 15.44
N SER A 600 12.21 24.45 14.46
CA SER A 600 11.94 25.40 13.35
C SER A 600 10.48 25.85 13.29
N SER A 601 9.55 25.14 13.95
CA SER A 601 8.13 25.48 13.96
C SER A 601 7.71 26.35 15.16
N GLN A 602 8.41 26.29 16.28
CA GLN A 602 7.99 27.00 17.50
C GLN A 602 8.52 28.44 17.50
N ALA A 603 9.81 28.63 17.22
CA ALA A 603 10.39 29.97 17.02
C ALA A 603 9.73 30.75 15.87
N LYS A 604 9.26 30.05 14.83
CA LYS A 604 8.56 30.69 13.70
C LYS A 604 7.14 31.11 14.08
N ARG A 605 6.43 30.30 14.88
CA ARG A 605 5.11 30.66 15.42
C ARG A 605 5.20 31.74 16.50
N GLU A 606 6.18 31.68 17.38
CA GLU A 606 6.42 32.72 18.39
C GLU A 606 6.85 34.05 17.74
N ALA A 607 7.63 34.00 16.65
CA ALA A 607 7.95 35.19 15.86
C ALA A 607 6.72 35.76 15.13
N GLU A 608 5.88 34.92 14.52
CA GLU A 608 4.62 35.35 13.90
C GLU A 608 3.63 35.90 14.94
N GLU A 609 3.49 35.26 16.10
CA GLU A 609 2.65 35.73 17.22
C GLU A 609 3.18 37.04 17.83
N GLN A 610 4.49 37.20 17.97
CA GLN A 610 5.09 38.47 18.42
C GLN A 610 4.96 39.58 17.37
N GLN A 611 4.99 39.24 16.08
CA GLN A 611 4.77 40.20 15.00
C GLN A 611 3.31 40.66 14.96
N ILE A 612 2.36 39.74 15.19
CA ILE A 612 0.93 40.05 15.36
C ILE A 612 0.72 40.91 16.61
N LEU A 613 1.33 40.55 17.74
CA LEU A 613 1.21 41.30 19.00
C LEU A 613 1.81 42.72 18.87
N ASN A 614 2.95 42.86 18.22
CA ASN A 614 3.58 44.17 17.95
C ASN A 614 2.76 45.01 16.96
N SER A 615 2.09 44.38 15.99
CA SER A 615 1.13 45.07 15.10
C SER A 615 -0.07 45.58 15.90
N TRP A 616 -0.56 44.78 16.85
CA TRP A 616 -1.69 45.12 17.72
C TRP A 616 -1.36 46.25 18.70
N ILE A 617 -0.16 46.23 19.29
CA ILE A 617 0.36 47.29 20.16
C ILE A 617 0.53 48.59 19.36
N SER A 618 1.02 48.52 18.11
CA SER A 618 1.15 49.69 17.23
C SER A 618 -0.20 50.27 16.79
N VAL A 619 -1.25 49.46 16.66
CA VAL A 619 -2.62 49.91 16.39
C VAL A 619 -3.23 50.59 17.62
N LYS A 620 -3.05 50.01 18.82
CA LYS A 620 -3.50 50.63 20.07
C LYS A 620 -2.78 51.95 20.40
N GLN A 621 -1.47 52.06 20.14
CA GLN A 621 -0.73 53.31 20.33
C GLN A 621 -1.12 54.38 19.29
N ARG A 622 -1.50 54.00 18.06
CA ARG A 622 -2.08 54.93 17.07
C ARG A 622 -3.49 55.42 17.44
N LEU A 623 -4.27 54.61 18.16
CA LEU A 623 -5.60 54.98 18.64
C LEU A 623 -5.57 55.81 19.94
N ALA A 624 -4.51 55.67 20.75
CA ALA A 624 -4.35 56.41 22.00
C ALA A 624 -3.73 57.82 21.84
N GLY A 625 -3.33 58.22 20.62
CA GLY A 625 -2.53 59.42 20.37
C GLY A 625 -3.22 60.58 19.64
N LYS A 626 -4.55 60.62 19.49
CA LYS A 626 -5.24 61.74 18.83
C LYS A 626 -6.28 62.41 19.76
N PRO A 627 -6.15 63.72 20.04
CA PRO A 627 -7.16 64.47 20.78
C PRO A 627 -8.38 64.77 19.89
N GLN A 628 -9.54 64.94 20.53
CA GLN A 628 -10.81 65.33 19.91
C GLN A 628 -10.67 66.56 19.00
N ALA A 629 -11.11 66.45 17.74
CA ALA A 629 -11.67 67.57 16.96
C ALA A 629 -12.38 67.08 15.67
N VAL A 630 -13.70 67.29 15.64
CA VAL A 630 -14.45 68.07 14.62
C VAL A 630 -14.39 67.69 13.12
N LEU A 631 -15.56 67.30 12.61
CA LEU A 631 -16.22 67.57 11.31
C LEU A 631 -15.61 67.16 9.95
N LEU A 632 -16.53 66.58 9.15
CA LEU A 632 -16.71 66.66 7.70
C LEU A 632 -15.82 65.81 6.77
N GLY A 633 -16.51 64.99 5.96
CA GLY A 633 -16.39 65.10 4.51
C GLY A 633 -15.46 64.11 3.80
N THR A 634 -16.09 63.30 2.96
CA THR A 634 -15.64 62.83 1.63
C THR A 634 -14.51 61.81 1.47
N GLN A 635 -14.87 60.83 0.62
CA GLN A 635 -14.12 60.23 -0.49
C GLN A 635 -13.06 59.14 -0.24
N GLU A 636 -13.32 58.03 -0.94
CA GLU A 636 -12.43 57.13 -1.69
C GLU A 636 -10.93 57.06 -1.32
N VAL A 637 -10.40 55.84 -1.26
CA VAL A 637 -9.50 55.27 -2.29
C VAL A 637 -8.89 53.95 -1.78
N SER A 638 -9.14 52.89 -2.55
CA SER A 638 -8.28 51.77 -2.96
C SER A 638 -7.21 51.15 -2.05
N ARG A 639 -7.20 49.81 -2.09
CA ARG A 639 -6.02 48.90 -2.17
C ARG A 639 -4.79 49.23 -1.33
N VAL A 640 -4.45 48.34 -0.40
CA VAL A 640 -3.34 47.35 -0.51
C VAL A 640 -3.70 46.14 0.34
#